data_AF-A0A849WCL3-F1
#
_entry.id   AF-A0A849WCL3-F1
#
_cell.length_a   1.000
_cell.length_b   1.000
_cell.length_c   1.000
_cell.angle_alpha   90.00
_cell.angle_beta   90.00
_cell.angle_gamma   90.00
#
_symmetry.space_group_name_H-M   'P 1'
#
loop_
_entity.id
_entity.type
_entity.pdbx_description
1 polymer ?
#
loop_
_entity_poly.entity_id
_entity_poly.type
_entity_poly.pdbx_seq_one_letter_code
_entity_poly.pdbx_strand_id
1 'polypeptide(L)'
;MEEQRIIKHPILNKREGTKIFFFYQDQKLEAYKEEVIASALFAHGIHCFGKHAKDDSYQGIFCANGQCAQCLVLANGIPVKSCVTPIQEGMKVEPMLGHAALPEDDKPVLQGKIEEKEVDVLVVGGGPAGLSATIEMAKYGVSILIADDKQSLGGKLSLQTHNFFGSTRECYAGTRGIDIGKHLAESVMQYPNVSVWLESPVVGVFVDGKVGILSKGNYCLVKPKVMLVASGARERNLFFPGGDLPGVYGAGAFQTLVNRDLILAAKRLFIVGGGNVGLIAAYHALQAGIEVVGLVEAMKECGGYKVHLDKIKRLGVPIFNSHTILNAEGKDNLERITIAAVNEKFQAIPGTEKSFNVDTLLVAVGLASVNELLLKAWEYGLKAYGAGDADIVAEASAAMFSGKITARHILQEMGMSVFIPEEWKSMVETLRNRPGKLHKKPSLPQQKVYPNIFCIQEIPCNPCTDVCPMNSISTQDKTLMGIPLFHEKCIACGRCVSICPGLAITLVDKGYDPESKTALVTLPWEMEDHVVKPGDTVTTSKMEGEELGKGKVIAIKDSAWQDRRKFLLVEVPIEEADLVAGIHIPLLKKEIQSQEAPRVELKEEDIIVCRCQRISKKDIVNLISEGVRDINAVKATLGCCMGPCGGKTCEELSLKIFREKGIDARNVAKHVVRPFTQEVPLKAFLGKE
;
A
#
# COMPACT_ATOMS: atom_id res chain seq x y z
N MET A 1 30.04 -2.02 0.44
CA MET A 1 28.66 -1.59 0.15
C MET A 1 28.19 -0.77 1.34
N GLU A 2 27.63 0.41 1.10
CA GLU A 2 27.06 1.25 2.17
C GLU A 2 25.71 0.68 2.59
N GLU A 3 25.46 0.54 3.89
CA GLU A 3 24.23 -0.05 4.43
C GLU A 3 23.04 0.90 4.17
N GLN A 4 22.03 0.42 3.45
CA GLN A 4 20.85 1.19 3.03
C GLN A 4 19.71 1.16 4.06
N ARG A 5 20.03 1.22 5.35
CA ARG A 5 19.02 1.20 6.41
C ARG A 5 18.58 2.60 6.81
N ILE A 6 17.28 2.75 7.04
CA ILE A 6 16.68 3.96 7.57
C ILE A 6 16.93 3.97 9.08
N ILE A 7 17.96 4.72 9.50
CA ILE A 7 18.35 4.88 10.90
C ILE A 7 17.61 6.01 11.61
N LYS A 8 17.04 6.96 10.85
CA LYS A 8 16.23 8.07 11.36
C LYS A 8 14.97 8.20 10.50
N HIS A 9 13.82 8.32 11.14
CA HIS A 9 12.54 8.51 10.47
C HIS A 9 11.62 9.34 11.39
N PRO A 10 10.82 10.28 10.86
CA PRO A 10 10.11 11.24 11.71
C PRO A 10 8.96 10.59 12.48
N ILE A 11 8.49 9.43 12.00
CA ILE A 11 7.33 8.70 12.53
C ILE A 11 7.67 7.31 13.09
N LEU A 12 8.79 6.72 12.66
CA LEU A 12 9.08 5.32 12.93
C LEU A 12 10.32 5.24 13.79
N ASN A 13 10.26 4.38 14.80
CA ASN A 13 11.43 4.11 15.63
C ASN A 13 12.43 3.30 14.81
N LYS A 14 13.72 3.46 15.12
CA LYS A 14 14.78 2.65 14.53
C LYS A 14 14.49 1.16 14.74
N ARG A 15 14.84 0.34 13.76
CA ARG A 15 14.79 -1.13 13.92
C ARG A 15 15.72 -1.57 15.04
N GLU A 16 15.16 -2.30 15.98
CA GLU A 16 15.88 -2.98 17.06
C GLU A 16 15.84 -4.49 16.81
N GLY A 17 16.81 -5.22 17.37
CA GLY A 17 16.82 -6.67 17.29
C GLY A 17 18.23 -7.26 17.32
N THR A 18 18.29 -8.58 17.39
CA THR A 18 19.54 -9.33 17.30
C THR A 18 20.01 -9.36 15.85
N LYS A 19 21.26 -8.98 15.64
CA LYS A 19 21.94 -9.11 14.35
C LYS A 19 22.49 -10.54 14.19
N ILE A 20 22.32 -11.09 12.99
CA ILE A 20 22.81 -12.41 12.56
C ILE A 20 23.56 -12.25 11.24
N PHE A 21 24.42 -13.21 10.88
CA PHE A 21 25.10 -13.17 9.59
C PHE A 21 24.50 -14.16 8.60
N PHE A 22 24.66 -13.87 7.32
CA PHE A 22 24.33 -14.76 6.21
C PHE A 22 25.34 -14.55 5.09
N PHE A 23 25.29 -15.37 4.04
CA PHE A 23 26.18 -15.25 2.89
C PHE A 23 25.38 -14.94 1.64
N TYR A 24 25.83 -13.99 0.83
CA TYR A 24 25.35 -13.78 -0.53
C TYR A 24 26.52 -13.93 -1.50
N GLN A 25 26.48 -14.93 -2.38
CA GLN A 25 27.62 -15.26 -3.27
C GLN A 25 28.95 -15.36 -2.51
N ASP A 26 28.96 -16.13 -1.42
CA ASP A 26 30.08 -16.29 -0.46
C ASP A 26 30.52 -15.02 0.29
N GLN A 27 29.94 -13.86 0.00
CA GLN A 27 30.16 -12.66 0.78
C GLN A 27 29.36 -12.69 2.08
N LYS A 28 30.05 -12.56 3.23
CA LYS A 28 29.41 -12.43 4.54
C LYS A 28 28.70 -11.08 4.67
N LEU A 29 27.40 -11.11 4.91
CA LEU A 29 26.52 -9.96 5.13
C LEU A 29 25.80 -10.09 6.48
N GLU A 30 25.23 -8.99 6.96
CA GLU A 30 24.52 -8.91 8.25
C GLU A 30 23.03 -8.66 8.05
N ALA A 31 22.17 -9.23 8.88
CA ALA A 31 20.74 -8.95 8.87
C ALA A 31 20.19 -8.94 10.30
N TYR A 32 19.00 -8.38 10.50
CA TYR A 32 18.29 -8.61 11.75
C TYR A 32 17.59 -9.97 11.69
N LYS A 33 17.57 -10.67 12.83
CA LYS A 33 16.79 -11.89 12.99
C LYS A 33 15.33 -11.63 12.55
N GLU A 34 14.74 -12.59 11.85
CA GLU A 34 13.36 -12.54 11.31
C GLU A 34 13.15 -11.58 10.13
N GLU A 35 14.16 -10.81 9.69
CA GLU A 35 14.10 -10.13 8.39
C GLU A 35 13.90 -11.13 7.26
N VAL A 36 13.18 -10.74 6.22
CA VAL A 36 13.09 -11.56 5.01
C VAL A 36 14.32 -11.33 4.12
N ILE A 37 14.69 -12.34 3.33
CA ILE A 37 15.88 -12.30 2.46
C ILE A 37 15.89 -11.04 1.58
N ALA A 38 14.75 -10.67 0.97
CA ALA A 38 14.68 -9.51 0.09
C ALA A 38 15.08 -8.21 0.80
N SER A 39 14.64 -8.04 2.05
CA SER A 39 14.96 -6.89 2.88
C SER A 39 16.43 -6.90 3.25
N ALA A 40 16.98 -8.04 3.69
CA ALA A 40 18.41 -8.17 3.98
C ALA A 40 19.31 -7.83 2.77
N LEU A 41 18.91 -8.24 1.55
CA LEU A 41 19.61 -7.91 0.31
C LEU A 41 19.51 -6.42 -0.02
N PHE A 42 18.32 -5.82 0.06
CA PHE A 42 18.14 -4.38 -0.17
C PHE A 42 18.93 -3.54 0.84
N ALA A 43 19.04 -3.96 2.10
CA ALA A 43 19.87 -3.29 3.11
C ALA A 43 21.35 -3.21 2.70
N HIS A 44 21.82 -4.04 1.77
CA HIS A 44 23.17 -4.02 1.23
C HIS A 44 23.26 -3.45 -0.20
N GLY A 45 22.18 -2.85 -0.72
CA GLY A 45 22.14 -2.29 -2.07
C GLY A 45 22.06 -3.34 -3.18
N ILE A 46 21.64 -4.56 -2.86
CA ILE A 46 21.44 -5.63 -3.83
C ILE A 46 19.97 -5.60 -4.26
N HIS A 47 19.71 -5.18 -5.50
CA HIS A 47 18.36 -5.05 -6.05
C HIS A 47 18.05 -6.10 -7.13
N CYS A 48 19.10 -6.69 -7.70
CA CYS A 48 19.00 -7.80 -8.64
C CYS A 48 19.19 -9.13 -7.89
N PHE A 49 18.18 -9.99 -7.97
CA PHE A 49 18.14 -11.29 -7.28
C PHE A 49 18.41 -12.47 -8.21
N GLY A 50 18.57 -12.23 -9.51
CA GLY A 50 18.78 -13.29 -10.49
C GLY A 50 18.50 -12.86 -11.92
N LYS A 51 18.42 -13.85 -12.80
CA LYS A 51 18.11 -13.68 -14.23
C LYS A 51 17.06 -14.69 -14.66
N HIS A 52 16.16 -14.27 -15.54
CA HIS A 52 15.11 -15.13 -16.05
C HIS A 52 15.68 -16.18 -17.02
N ALA A 53 15.21 -17.42 -16.92
CA ALA A 53 15.76 -18.57 -17.68
C ALA A 53 15.61 -18.46 -19.21
N LYS A 54 14.63 -17.68 -19.70
CA LYS A 54 14.30 -17.58 -21.12
C LYS A 54 15.18 -16.60 -21.90
N ASP A 55 15.63 -15.52 -21.27
CA ASP A 55 16.22 -14.36 -21.96
C ASP A 55 17.30 -13.63 -21.15
N ASP A 56 17.73 -14.19 -20.02
CA ASP A 56 18.71 -13.59 -19.10
C ASP A 56 18.34 -12.21 -18.54
N SER A 57 17.07 -11.80 -18.65
CA SER A 57 16.60 -10.52 -18.11
C SER A 57 16.67 -10.50 -16.58
N TYR A 58 17.20 -9.42 -16.02
CA TYR A 58 17.40 -9.27 -14.59
C TYR A 58 16.09 -9.29 -13.81
N GLN A 59 16.08 -9.99 -12.67
CA GLN A 59 14.93 -10.14 -11.79
C GLN A 59 15.18 -9.47 -10.44
N GLY A 60 14.12 -8.96 -9.82
CA GLY A 60 14.16 -8.33 -8.50
C GLY A 60 12.82 -8.42 -7.80
N ILE A 61 12.56 -7.49 -6.88
CA ILE A 61 11.26 -7.41 -6.22
C ILE A 61 10.18 -6.84 -7.16
N PHE A 62 8.92 -7.20 -6.89
CA PHE A 62 7.77 -6.58 -7.53
C PHE A 62 6.60 -6.35 -6.56
N CYS A 63 6.21 -7.37 -5.80
CA CYS A 63 5.04 -7.30 -4.90
C CYS A 63 5.37 -7.25 -3.40
N ALA A 64 6.57 -7.71 -3.02
CA ALA A 64 7.02 -7.97 -1.65
C ALA A 64 5.97 -8.63 -0.70
N ASN A 65 5.11 -9.48 -1.23
CA ASN A 65 4.02 -10.09 -0.46
C ASN A 65 3.82 -11.59 -0.75
N GLY A 66 4.73 -12.22 -1.49
CA GLY A 66 4.67 -13.64 -1.84
C GLY A 66 3.83 -13.99 -3.08
N GLN A 67 3.23 -13.01 -3.77
CA GLN A 67 2.25 -13.27 -4.82
C GLN A 67 2.83 -13.40 -6.24
N CYS A 68 3.91 -12.67 -6.59
CA CYS A 68 4.39 -12.58 -7.99
C CYS A 68 5.53 -13.53 -8.39
N ALA A 69 6.30 -14.04 -7.42
CA ALA A 69 7.50 -14.86 -7.65
C ALA A 69 8.63 -14.25 -8.51
N GLN A 70 8.66 -12.93 -8.76
CA GLN A 70 9.79 -12.31 -9.47
C GLN A 70 11.09 -12.33 -8.63
N CYS A 71 10.95 -12.29 -7.30
CA CYS A 71 12.05 -12.14 -6.36
C CYS A 71 12.70 -13.48 -5.95
N LEU A 72 12.68 -14.49 -6.82
CA LEU A 72 13.25 -15.81 -6.48
C LEU A 72 14.76 -15.72 -6.28
N VAL A 73 15.23 -16.45 -5.27
CA VAL A 73 16.65 -16.68 -4.94
C VAL A 73 16.82 -18.14 -4.55
N LEU A 74 18.05 -18.63 -4.57
CA LEU A 74 18.39 -19.91 -3.94
C LEU A 74 18.79 -19.65 -2.49
N ALA A 75 18.07 -20.24 -1.54
CA ALA A 75 18.43 -20.26 -0.12
C ALA A 75 18.85 -21.67 0.26
N ASN A 76 20.12 -21.86 0.59
CA ASN A 76 20.75 -23.17 0.84
C ASN A 76 20.46 -24.17 -0.31
N GLY A 77 20.58 -23.70 -1.56
CA GLY A 77 20.30 -24.50 -2.76
C GLY A 77 18.81 -24.69 -3.10
N ILE A 78 17.88 -24.16 -2.30
CA ILE A 78 16.44 -24.32 -2.52
C ILE A 78 15.85 -23.02 -3.07
N PRO A 79 15.09 -23.05 -4.19
CA PRO A 79 14.43 -21.87 -4.71
C PRO A 79 13.33 -21.39 -3.75
N VAL A 80 13.41 -20.13 -3.33
CA VAL A 80 12.46 -19.51 -2.39
C VAL A 80 12.08 -18.10 -2.81
N LYS A 81 10.88 -17.67 -2.42
CA LYS A 81 10.44 -16.29 -2.56
C LYS A 81 11.11 -15.43 -1.49
N SER A 82 12.16 -14.70 -1.86
CA SER A 82 12.96 -13.88 -0.93
C SER A 82 12.15 -12.90 -0.08
N CYS A 83 11.03 -12.38 -0.58
CA CYS A 83 10.21 -11.38 0.13
C CYS A 83 9.34 -11.94 1.28
N VAL A 84 9.24 -13.26 1.42
CA VAL A 84 8.45 -13.91 2.49
C VAL A 84 9.24 -14.98 3.24
N THR A 85 10.48 -15.26 2.82
CA THR A 85 11.34 -16.23 3.50
C THR A 85 12.24 -15.50 4.50
N PRO A 86 12.12 -15.77 5.81
CA PRO A 86 13.01 -15.20 6.82
C PRO A 86 14.46 -15.64 6.63
N ILE A 87 15.40 -14.72 6.85
CA ILE A 87 16.83 -14.98 6.89
C ILE A 87 17.19 -15.72 8.19
N GLN A 88 18.14 -16.64 8.10
CA GLN A 88 18.63 -17.45 9.23
C GLN A 88 20.14 -17.30 9.37
N GLU A 89 20.64 -17.53 10.58
CA GLU A 89 22.07 -17.49 10.90
C GLU A 89 22.85 -18.46 9.99
N GLY A 90 23.90 -17.97 9.33
CA GLY A 90 24.73 -18.73 8.42
C GLY A 90 24.05 -19.16 7.10
N MET A 91 22.84 -18.68 6.80
CA MET A 91 22.13 -19.03 5.55
C MET A 91 22.96 -18.63 4.32
N LYS A 92 23.05 -19.51 3.34
CA LYS A 92 23.66 -19.21 2.02
C LYS A 92 22.58 -18.79 1.04
N VAL A 93 22.68 -17.59 0.51
CA VAL A 93 21.78 -17.02 -0.48
C VAL A 93 22.54 -16.82 -1.79
N GLU A 94 21.97 -17.28 -2.89
CA GLU A 94 22.54 -17.12 -4.22
C GLU A 94 21.49 -16.56 -5.19
N PRO A 95 21.92 -15.81 -6.22
CA PRO A 95 21.00 -15.36 -7.25
C PRO A 95 20.37 -16.54 -7.98
N MET A 96 19.09 -16.43 -8.33
CA MET A 96 18.42 -17.41 -9.16
C MET A 96 18.85 -17.24 -10.63
N LEU A 97 19.71 -18.13 -11.12
CA LEU A 97 20.16 -18.15 -12.51
C LEU A 97 19.51 -19.32 -13.24
N GLY A 98 18.54 -19.04 -14.11
CA GLY A 98 17.84 -20.09 -14.85
C GLY A 98 16.82 -20.86 -13.99
N HIS A 99 16.79 -22.19 -14.14
CA HIS A 99 15.95 -23.08 -13.35
C HIS A 99 16.78 -23.74 -12.24
N ALA A 100 16.22 -23.84 -11.05
CA ALA A 100 16.87 -24.54 -9.94
C ALA A 100 16.79 -26.05 -10.17
N ALA A 101 17.90 -26.75 -9.94
CA ALA A 101 17.87 -28.19 -9.78
C ALA A 101 17.11 -28.54 -8.49
N LEU A 102 16.47 -29.70 -8.47
CA LEU A 102 16.01 -30.28 -7.22
C LEU A 102 17.24 -30.74 -6.42
N PRO A 103 17.35 -30.43 -5.12
CA PRO A 103 18.41 -30.99 -4.29
C PRO A 103 18.32 -32.52 -4.29
N GLU A 104 19.46 -33.20 -4.42
CA GLU A 104 19.54 -34.64 -4.22
C GLU A 104 19.21 -34.97 -2.76
N ASP A 105 18.16 -35.76 -2.53
CA ASP A 105 17.77 -36.24 -1.21
C ASP A 105 17.09 -37.62 -1.33
N ASP A 106 17.87 -38.67 -1.04
CA ASP A 106 17.41 -40.06 -1.09
C ASP A 106 17.00 -40.60 0.30
N LYS A 107 16.86 -39.71 1.30
CA LYS A 107 16.49 -40.15 2.65
C LYS A 107 15.01 -40.52 2.67
N PRO A 108 14.66 -41.77 3.02
CA PRO A 108 13.26 -42.13 3.19
C PRO A 108 12.68 -41.32 4.36
N VAL A 109 11.55 -40.65 4.10
CA VAL A 109 10.84 -39.89 5.11
C VAL A 109 9.59 -40.67 5.51
N LEU A 110 9.39 -40.85 6.82
CA LEU A 110 8.20 -41.51 7.33
C LEU A 110 6.98 -40.58 7.15
N GLN A 111 5.86 -41.16 6.74
CA GLN A 111 4.61 -40.43 6.71
C GLN A 111 4.11 -40.24 8.14
N GLY A 112 4.09 -38.98 8.58
CA GLY A 112 3.46 -38.53 9.79
C GLY A 112 1.96 -38.28 9.63
N LYS A 113 1.36 -37.63 10.63
CA LYS A 113 -0.06 -37.29 10.67
C LYS A 113 -0.28 -35.84 10.23
N ILE A 114 -1.26 -35.62 9.34
CA ILE A 114 -1.80 -34.30 9.07
C ILE A 114 -2.71 -33.90 10.24
N GLU A 115 -2.39 -32.77 10.87
CA GLU A 115 -3.20 -32.23 11.95
C GLU A 115 -4.56 -31.77 11.40
N GLU A 116 -5.64 -32.26 11.98
CA GLU A 116 -7.01 -31.82 11.67
C GLU A 116 -7.60 -31.07 12.88
N LYS A 117 -8.21 -29.91 12.63
CA LYS A 117 -8.84 -29.09 13.68
C LYS A 117 -10.23 -28.63 13.24
N GLU A 118 -11.22 -28.75 14.12
CA GLU A 118 -12.54 -28.16 13.91
C GLU A 118 -12.67 -26.83 14.66
N VAL A 119 -13.34 -25.86 14.05
CA VAL A 119 -13.61 -24.55 14.64
C VAL A 119 -15.00 -24.07 14.23
N ASP A 120 -15.60 -23.16 15.00
CA ASP A 120 -16.85 -22.54 14.58
C ASP A 120 -16.59 -21.59 13.40
N VAL A 121 -15.58 -20.72 13.54
CA VAL A 121 -15.25 -19.72 12.52
C VAL A 121 -13.76 -19.75 12.19
N LEU A 122 -13.43 -19.89 10.91
CA LEU A 122 -12.09 -19.65 10.37
C LEU A 122 -12.05 -18.25 9.73
N VAL A 123 -11.20 -17.36 10.27
CA VAL A 123 -10.93 -16.05 9.70
C VAL A 123 -9.62 -16.10 8.92
N VAL A 124 -9.68 -15.80 7.62
CA VAL A 124 -8.52 -15.77 6.72
C VAL A 124 -8.08 -14.33 6.52
N GLY A 125 -6.98 -13.95 7.17
CA GLY A 125 -6.40 -12.60 7.13
C GLY A 125 -6.59 -11.82 8.43
N GLY A 126 -5.47 -11.41 9.02
CA GLY A 126 -5.31 -10.60 10.22
C GLY A 126 -5.22 -9.09 9.96
N GLY A 127 -5.86 -8.61 8.89
CA GLY A 127 -6.00 -7.18 8.58
C GLY A 127 -7.15 -6.50 9.35
N PRO A 128 -7.39 -5.20 9.12
CA PRO A 128 -8.41 -4.43 9.85
C PRO A 128 -9.81 -5.07 9.86
N ALA A 129 -10.25 -5.59 8.71
CA ALA A 129 -11.54 -6.26 8.59
C ALA A 129 -11.59 -7.57 9.40
N GLY A 130 -10.58 -8.44 9.25
CA GLY A 130 -10.51 -9.72 9.95
C GLY A 130 -10.37 -9.55 11.47
N LEU A 131 -9.56 -8.59 11.92
CA LEU A 131 -9.41 -8.27 13.35
C LEU A 131 -10.71 -7.70 13.92
N SER A 132 -11.34 -6.74 13.24
CA SER A 132 -12.60 -6.16 13.71
C SER A 132 -13.72 -7.19 13.77
N ALA A 133 -13.81 -8.08 12.76
CA ALA A 133 -14.77 -9.17 12.76
C ALA A 133 -14.51 -10.17 13.88
N THR A 134 -13.24 -10.52 14.12
CA THR A 134 -12.82 -11.42 15.20
C THR A 134 -13.20 -10.85 16.56
N ILE A 135 -12.92 -9.57 16.82
CA ILE A 135 -13.30 -8.90 18.08
C ILE A 135 -14.82 -8.93 18.28
N GLU A 136 -15.61 -8.68 17.24
CA GLU A 136 -17.07 -8.72 17.35
C GLU A 136 -17.59 -10.14 17.63
N MET A 137 -17.10 -11.16 16.92
CA MET A 137 -17.52 -12.54 17.14
C MET A 137 -17.04 -13.10 18.48
N ALA A 138 -15.83 -12.74 18.91
CA ALA A 138 -15.22 -13.28 20.12
C ALA A 138 -16.04 -12.96 21.38
N LYS A 139 -16.73 -11.80 21.41
CA LYS A 139 -17.65 -11.38 22.49
C LYS A 139 -18.81 -12.36 22.73
N TYR A 140 -19.14 -13.19 21.75
CA TYR A 140 -20.24 -14.17 21.82
C TYR A 140 -19.76 -15.59 22.13
N GLY A 141 -18.47 -15.79 22.39
CA GLY A 141 -17.94 -17.08 22.86
C GLY A 141 -17.78 -18.17 21.79
N VAL A 142 -17.97 -17.84 20.50
CA VAL A 142 -17.70 -18.78 19.40
C VAL A 142 -16.20 -19.09 19.31
N SER A 143 -15.84 -20.33 18.95
CA SER A 143 -14.45 -20.73 18.78
C SER A 143 -13.91 -20.21 17.44
N ILE A 144 -12.92 -19.32 17.48
CA ILE A 144 -12.37 -18.65 16.30
C ILE A 144 -10.91 -19.05 16.09
N LEU A 145 -10.56 -19.39 14.85
CA LEU A 145 -9.16 -19.45 14.41
C LEU A 145 -8.93 -18.33 13.39
N ILE A 146 -7.97 -17.45 13.67
CA ILE A 146 -7.47 -16.49 12.69
C ILE A 146 -6.14 -16.99 12.12
N ALA A 147 -6.07 -17.09 10.79
CA ALA A 147 -4.87 -17.49 10.07
C ALA A 147 -4.37 -16.33 9.19
N ASP A 148 -3.13 -15.92 9.39
CA ASP A 148 -2.47 -14.85 8.63
C ASP A 148 -1.10 -15.33 8.11
N ASP A 149 -0.73 -14.89 6.91
CA ASP A 149 0.50 -15.30 6.25
C ASP A 149 1.73 -14.49 6.70
N LYS A 150 1.57 -13.50 7.59
CA LYS A 150 2.63 -12.63 8.10
C LYS A 150 3.04 -12.99 9.53
N GLN A 151 4.16 -12.41 9.96
CA GLN A 151 4.76 -12.56 11.29
C GLN A 151 3.99 -11.80 12.39
N SER A 152 3.07 -10.91 12.03
CA SER A 152 2.29 -10.11 12.96
C SER A 152 0.92 -9.75 12.38
N LEU A 153 -0.07 -9.56 13.26
CA LEU A 153 -1.39 -9.03 12.91
C LEU A 153 -1.32 -7.53 12.53
N GLY A 154 -2.41 -7.03 11.96
CA GLY A 154 -2.60 -5.63 11.54
C GLY A 154 -2.72 -5.49 10.01
N GLY A 155 -2.27 -6.49 9.25
CA GLY A 155 -2.32 -6.47 7.79
C GLY A 155 -1.67 -5.22 7.20
N LYS A 156 -2.34 -4.57 6.24
CA LYS A 156 -1.80 -3.38 5.55
C LYS A 156 -1.72 -2.13 6.43
N LEU A 157 -2.41 -2.08 7.57
CA LEU A 157 -2.28 -0.96 8.51
C LEU A 157 -0.86 -0.83 9.07
N SER A 158 -0.15 -1.96 9.21
CA SER A 158 1.26 -1.99 9.65
C SER A 158 2.23 -1.24 8.71
N LEU A 159 1.77 -0.86 7.51
CA LEU A 159 2.56 -0.14 6.52
C LEU A 159 2.23 1.35 6.43
N GLN A 160 1.28 1.85 7.23
CA GLN A 160 0.72 3.19 7.07
C GLN A 160 1.16 4.11 8.21
N THR A 161 2.11 5.00 7.91
CA THR A 161 2.62 6.00 8.85
C THR A 161 1.72 7.23 8.91
N HIS A 162 0.83 7.46 7.94
CA HIS A 162 -0.12 8.57 7.94
C HIS A 162 -1.33 8.33 8.86
N ASN A 163 -1.98 9.41 9.31
CA ASN A 163 -3.24 9.33 10.06
C ASN A 163 -4.42 9.00 9.14
N PHE A 164 -5.38 8.22 9.64
CA PHE A 164 -6.57 7.79 8.89
C PHE A 164 -7.73 8.78 8.95
N PHE A 165 -8.61 8.72 7.93
CA PHE A 165 -9.86 9.48 7.86
C PHE A 165 -10.98 8.70 8.55
N GLY A 166 -12.17 9.32 8.60
CA GLY A 166 -13.37 8.74 9.22
C GLY A 166 -13.74 9.36 10.56
N SER A 167 -14.45 8.57 11.35
CA SER A 167 -14.90 8.90 12.71
C SER A 167 -13.82 8.63 13.75
N THR A 168 -13.51 9.61 14.60
CA THR A 168 -12.55 9.40 15.71
C THR A 168 -13.00 8.30 16.67
N ARG A 169 -14.32 8.22 16.92
CA ARG A 169 -14.91 7.33 17.92
C ARG A 169 -15.01 5.89 17.44
N GLU A 170 -15.36 5.70 16.17
CA GLU A 170 -15.72 4.37 15.68
C GLU A 170 -14.60 3.65 14.92
N CYS A 171 -13.70 4.42 14.30
CA CYS A 171 -12.61 3.90 13.47
C CYS A 171 -11.26 4.57 13.77
N TYR A 172 -11.11 5.19 14.95
CA TYR A 172 -9.85 5.79 15.42
C TYR A 172 -9.27 6.85 14.48
N ALA A 173 -10.11 7.54 13.71
CA ALA A 173 -9.65 8.57 12.76
C ALA A 173 -8.78 9.63 13.46
N GLY A 174 -7.78 10.13 12.77
CA GLY A 174 -6.73 10.96 13.37
C GLY A 174 -5.59 10.16 14.03
N THR A 175 -5.68 8.83 14.10
CA THR A 175 -4.60 7.92 14.54
C THR A 175 -3.88 7.32 13.33
N ARG A 176 -2.60 6.97 13.48
CA ARG A 176 -1.82 6.34 12.40
C ARG A 176 -2.23 4.89 12.21
N GLY A 177 -2.15 4.39 10.98
CA GLY A 177 -2.52 3.01 10.69
C GLY A 177 -1.74 2.00 11.51
N ILE A 178 -0.42 2.18 11.65
CA ILE A 178 0.44 1.30 12.46
C ILE A 178 -0.07 1.15 13.91
N ASP A 179 -0.55 2.23 14.51
CA ASP A 179 -1.04 2.22 15.89
C ASP A 179 -2.44 1.58 15.96
N ILE A 180 -3.32 1.85 14.99
CA ILE A 180 -4.63 1.20 14.87
C ILE A 180 -4.46 -0.31 14.74
N GLY A 181 -3.54 -0.76 13.87
CA GLY A 181 -3.25 -2.17 13.66
C GLY A 181 -2.77 -2.86 14.95
N LYS A 182 -1.89 -2.19 15.70
CA LYS A 182 -1.41 -2.67 17.00
C LYS A 182 -2.56 -2.80 18.01
N HIS A 183 -3.39 -1.76 18.17
CA HIS A 183 -4.52 -1.80 19.11
C HIS A 183 -5.53 -2.90 18.79
N LEU A 184 -5.85 -3.11 17.51
CA LEU A 184 -6.74 -4.19 17.08
C LEU A 184 -6.14 -5.57 17.35
N ALA A 185 -4.85 -5.74 17.09
CA ALA A 185 -4.13 -6.99 17.38
C ALA A 185 -4.13 -7.30 18.88
N GLU A 186 -3.79 -6.32 19.72
CA GLU A 186 -3.82 -6.47 21.18
C GLU A 186 -5.22 -6.81 21.70
N SER A 187 -6.26 -6.19 21.13
CA SER A 187 -7.65 -6.47 21.49
C SER A 187 -8.06 -7.91 21.17
N VAL A 188 -7.64 -8.46 20.01
CA VAL A 188 -7.90 -9.86 19.66
C VAL A 188 -7.23 -10.82 20.66
N MET A 189 -6.00 -10.52 21.08
CA MET A 189 -5.24 -11.38 22.00
C MET A 189 -5.84 -11.47 23.42
N GLN A 190 -6.80 -10.61 23.78
CA GLN A 190 -7.48 -10.65 25.08
C GLN A 190 -8.56 -11.74 25.17
N TYR A 191 -8.97 -12.33 24.04
CA TYR A 191 -10.07 -13.30 24.01
C TYR A 191 -9.56 -14.74 24.05
N PRO A 192 -9.91 -15.55 25.08
CA PRO A 192 -9.41 -16.92 25.22
C PRO A 192 -9.99 -17.90 24.20
N ASN A 193 -11.13 -17.57 23.59
CA ASN A 193 -11.79 -18.35 22.53
C ASN A 193 -11.23 -18.05 21.12
N VAL A 194 -10.15 -17.28 21.02
CA VAL A 194 -9.48 -16.97 19.76
C VAL A 194 -8.11 -17.65 19.71
N SER A 195 -7.90 -18.49 18.69
CA SER A 195 -6.57 -19.01 18.32
C SER A 195 -5.98 -18.14 17.21
N VAL A 196 -4.74 -17.70 17.36
CA VAL A 196 -4.02 -16.90 16.34
C VAL A 196 -2.90 -17.73 15.74
N TRP A 197 -2.95 -17.96 14.42
CA TRP A 197 -1.93 -18.64 13.64
C TRP A 197 -1.27 -17.64 12.69
N LEU A 198 -0.06 -17.21 13.04
CA LEU A 198 0.82 -16.38 12.22
C LEU A 198 1.71 -17.25 11.35
N GLU A 199 2.29 -16.67 10.30
CA GLU A 199 3.10 -17.40 9.30
C GLU A 199 2.36 -18.65 8.80
N SER A 200 1.06 -18.51 8.62
CA SER A 200 0.11 -19.58 8.37
C SER A 200 -0.77 -19.26 7.15
N PRO A 201 -0.20 -19.18 5.94
CA PRO A 201 -0.98 -18.94 4.74
C PRO A 201 -2.05 -20.03 4.56
N VAL A 202 -3.28 -19.59 4.32
CA VAL A 202 -4.38 -20.45 3.88
C VAL A 202 -4.20 -20.70 2.39
N VAL A 203 -4.04 -21.97 2.03
CA VAL A 203 -3.57 -22.37 0.70
C VAL A 203 -4.67 -22.93 -0.17
N GLY A 204 -5.74 -23.50 0.39
CA GLY A 204 -6.84 -24.02 -0.43
C GLY A 204 -8.10 -24.40 0.34
N VAL A 205 -9.20 -24.53 -0.40
CA VAL A 205 -10.51 -25.00 0.09
C VAL A 205 -10.88 -26.26 -0.68
N PHE A 206 -11.43 -27.26 0.01
CA PHE A 206 -11.74 -28.58 -0.54
C PHE A 206 -13.24 -28.88 -0.46
N VAL A 207 -13.69 -29.83 -1.30
CA VAL A 207 -15.10 -30.17 -1.49
C VAL A 207 -15.78 -30.77 -0.25
N ASP A 208 -14.99 -31.35 0.66
CA ASP A 208 -15.45 -31.90 1.94
C ASP A 208 -15.60 -30.82 3.05
N GLY A 209 -15.44 -29.54 2.68
CA GLY A 209 -15.52 -28.40 3.59
C GLY A 209 -14.25 -28.18 4.42
N LYS A 210 -13.17 -28.93 4.17
CA LYS A 210 -11.87 -28.68 4.81
C LYS A 210 -11.13 -27.55 4.11
N VAL A 211 -10.31 -26.86 4.88
CA VAL A 211 -9.46 -25.74 4.45
C VAL A 211 -8.01 -26.06 4.80
N GLY A 212 -7.14 -26.04 3.80
CA GLY A 212 -5.72 -26.31 3.96
C GLY A 212 -4.96 -25.06 4.42
N ILE A 213 -4.14 -25.21 5.46
CA ILE A 213 -3.30 -24.14 6.01
C ILE A 213 -1.87 -24.67 6.15
N LEU A 214 -0.88 -23.90 5.68
CA LEU A 214 0.52 -24.22 5.94
C LEU A 214 0.99 -23.47 7.18
N SER A 215 0.96 -24.09 8.36
CA SER A 215 1.36 -23.44 9.61
C SER A 215 2.78 -23.84 10.02
N LYS A 216 3.69 -22.86 10.10
CA LYS A 216 5.10 -23.09 10.50
C LYS A 216 5.76 -24.23 9.71
N GLY A 217 5.51 -24.27 8.40
CA GLY A 217 6.05 -25.27 7.48
C GLY A 217 5.33 -26.63 7.46
N ASN A 218 4.30 -26.84 8.28
CA ASN A 218 3.51 -28.08 8.32
C ASN A 218 2.15 -27.87 7.68
N TYR A 219 1.68 -28.85 6.92
CA TYR A 219 0.34 -28.82 6.36
C TYR A 219 -0.69 -29.28 7.40
N CYS A 220 -1.71 -28.46 7.62
CA CYS A 220 -2.83 -28.74 8.51
C CYS A 220 -4.15 -28.58 7.75
N LEU A 221 -5.18 -29.31 8.20
CA LEU A 221 -6.55 -29.18 7.71
C LEU A 221 -7.44 -28.61 8.80
N VAL A 222 -8.18 -27.56 8.46
CA VAL A 222 -9.17 -26.95 9.35
C VAL A 222 -10.55 -27.16 8.76
N LYS A 223 -11.50 -27.62 9.57
CA LYS A 223 -12.91 -27.76 9.18
C LYS A 223 -13.74 -26.71 9.93
N PRO A 224 -14.02 -25.55 9.33
CA PRO A 224 -14.86 -24.54 9.94
C PRO A 224 -16.35 -24.81 9.70
N LYS A 225 -17.22 -24.35 10.61
CA LYS A 225 -18.66 -24.22 10.32
C LYS A 225 -18.94 -23.05 9.37
N VAL A 226 -18.21 -21.95 9.55
CA VAL A 226 -18.27 -20.74 8.70
C VAL A 226 -16.86 -20.22 8.44
N MET A 227 -16.59 -19.78 7.21
CA MET A 227 -15.33 -19.15 6.81
C MET A 227 -15.52 -17.66 6.54
N LEU A 228 -14.67 -16.81 7.11
CA LEU A 228 -14.61 -15.38 6.80
C LEU A 228 -13.32 -15.08 6.04
N VAL A 229 -13.44 -14.61 4.81
CA VAL A 229 -12.31 -14.24 3.95
C VAL A 229 -12.09 -12.73 4.03
N ALA A 230 -11.00 -12.35 4.69
CA ALA A 230 -10.52 -10.98 4.86
C ALA A 230 -9.07 -10.82 4.36
N SER A 231 -8.72 -11.53 3.29
CA SER A 231 -7.39 -11.59 2.67
C SER A 231 -6.95 -10.30 1.95
N GLY A 232 -7.79 -9.27 1.98
CA GLY A 232 -7.48 -7.94 1.44
C GLY A 232 -7.42 -7.89 -0.08
N ALA A 233 -6.55 -7.02 -0.59
CA ALA A 233 -6.37 -6.76 -2.00
C ALA A 233 -4.90 -6.82 -2.42
N ARG A 234 -4.68 -7.05 -3.72
CA ARG A 234 -3.39 -6.95 -4.40
C ARG A 234 -3.38 -5.78 -5.36
N GLU A 235 -2.19 -5.28 -5.67
CA GLU A 235 -2.02 -4.18 -6.61
C GLU A 235 -2.30 -4.62 -8.05
N ARG A 236 -3.00 -3.77 -8.80
CA ARG A 236 -3.08 -3.89 -10.25
C ARG A 236 -1.78 -3.40 -10.85
N ASN A 237 -1.45 -3.95 -12.01
CA ASN A 237 -0.26 -3.59 -12.74
C ASN A 237 -0.60 -2.90 -14.07
N LEU A 238 0.39 -2.23 -14.64
CA LEU A 238 0.39 -1.80 -16.05
C LEU A 238 1.43 -2.61 -16.81
N PHE A 239 1.14 -2.88 -18.08
CA PHE A 239 2.14 -3.38 -19.02
C PHE A 239 2.63 -2.23 -19.89
N PHE A 240 3.94 -2.06 -19.94
CA PHE A 240 4.66 -1.10 -20.77
C PHE A 240 6.10 -1.63 -20.97
N PRO A 241 6.82 -1.22 -22.03
CA PRO A 241 8.20 -1.65 -22.23
C PRO A 241 9.09 -1.33 -21.02
N GLY A 242 9.83 -2.35 -20.54
CA GLY A 242 10.68 -2.26 -19.35
C GLY A 242 9.93 -2.24 -18.01
N GLY A 243 8.61 -2.43 -18.01
CA GLY A 243 7.83 -2.48 -16.77
C GLY A 243 8.22 -3.63 -15.83
N ASP A 244 8.99 -4.60 -16.31
CA ASP A 244 9.51 -5.75 -15.57
C ASP A 244 10.93 -5.61 -15.03
N LEU A 245 11.61 -4.49 -15.28
CA LEU A 245 12.95 -4.20 -14.76
C LEU A 245 13.00 -4.16 -13.23
N PRO A 246 14.11 -4.60 -12.60
CA PRO A 246 14.40 -4.27 -11.20
C PRO A 246 14.37 -2.75 -11.00
N GLY A 247 13.69 -2.29 -9.94
CA GLY A 247 13.36 -0.87 -9.74
C GLY A 247 11.92 -0.50 -10.14
N VAL A 248 11.19 -1.38 -10.86
CA VAL A 248 9.76 -1.20 -11.16
C VAL A 248 8.91 -2.14 -10.31
N TYR A 249 8.23 -1.61 -9.30
CA TYR A 249 7.44 -2.42 -8.36
C TYR A 249 6.23 -1.68 -7.76
N GLY A 250 5.37 -2.41 -7.07
CA GLY A 250 4.17 -1.84 -6.46
C GLY A 250 4.46 -0.91 -5.28
N ALA A 251 3.56 0.03 -5.03
CA ALA A 251 3.60 0.88 -3.85
C ALA A 251 3.56 0.09 -2.54
N GLY A 252 2.83 -1.03 -2.50
CA GLY A 252 2.80 -1.93 -1.35
C GLY A 252 4.15 -2.60 -1.09
N ALA A 253 4.91 -2.92 -2.14
CA ALA A 253 6.27 -3.45 -2.00
C ALA A 253 7.22 -2.40 -1.41
N PHE A 254 7.14 -1.18 -1.95
CA PHE A 254 7.87 -0.02 -1.44
C PHE A 254 7.58 0.25 0.04
N GLN A 255 6.31 0.35 0.42
CA GLN A 255 5.89 0.59 1.80
C GLN A 255 6.33 -0.53 2.75
N THR A 256 6.39 -1.77 2.26
CA THR A 256 6.91 -2.90 3.05
C THR A 256 8.38 -2.70 3.41
N LEU A 257 9.21 -2.36 2.42
CA LEU A 257 10.63 -2.12 2.66
C LEU A 257 10.89 -0.87 3.51
N VAL A 258 10.23 0.24 3.18
CA VAL A 258 10.48 1.54 3.82
C VAL A 258 9.87 1.61 5.21
N ASN A 259 8.59 1.25 5.37
CA ASN A 259 7.87 1.51 6.61
C ASN A 259 7.92 0.36 7.61
N ARG A 260 7.88 -0.90 7.14
CA ARG A 260 7.97 -2.07 8.02
C ARG A 260 9.42 -2.46 8.27
N ASP A 261 10.21 -2.53 7.21
CA ASP A 261 11.58 -3.06 7.31
C ASP A 261 12.63 -2.00 7.60
N LEU A 262 12.30 -0.71 7.44
CA LEU A 262 13.19 0.45 7.61
C LEU A 262 14.41 0.40 6.71
N ILE A 263 14.15 0.19 5.41
CA ILE A 263 15.17 0.09 4.36
C ILE A 263 14.89 1.13 3.29
N LEU A 264 15.95 1.81 2.88
CA LEU A 264 15.92 2.80 1.82
C LEU A 264 15.74 2.08 0.48
N ALA A 265 14.49 1.89 0.07
CA ALA A 265 14.17 1.13 -1.14
C ALA A 265 14.46 1.89 -2.45
N ALA A 266 14.59 3.22 -2.38
CA ALA A 266 14.81 4.08 -3.55
C ALA A 266 15.62 5.31 -3.13
N LYS A 267 16.31 5.94 -4.07
CA LYS A 267 16.89 7.28 -3.87
C LYS A 267 16.14 8.33 -4.70
N ARG A 268 15.73 7.97 -5.93
CA ARG A 268 15.01 8.83 -6.88
C ARG A 268 13.78 8.13 -7.42
N LEU A 269 12.64 8.46 -6.84
CA LEU A 269 11.36 7.79 -7.04
C LEU A 269 10.46 8.54 -8.02
N PHE A 270 9.84 7.82 -8.94
CA PHE A 270 8.69 8.29 -9.72
C PHE A 270 7.48 7.39 -9.48
N ILE A 271 6.27 7.93 -9.65
CA ILE A 271 5.03 7.20 -9.35
C ILE A 271 4.07 7.29 -10.54
N VAL A 272 3.48 6.16 -10.93
CA VAL A 272 2.34 6.12 -11.86
C VAL A 272 1.06 5.76 -11.10
N GLY A 273 0.09 6.68 -11.10
CA GLY A 273 -1.21 6.57 -10.44
C GLY A 273 -1.44 7.67 -9.40
N GLY A 274 -2.49 8.48 -9.60
CA GLY A 274 -2.90 9.60 -8.74
C GLY A 274 -4.01 9.25 -7.74
N GLY A 275 -4.20 7.97 -7.43
CA GLY A 275 -5.07 7.51 -6.34
C GLY A 275 -4.44 7.70 -4.96
N ASN A 276 -5.21 7.46 -3.90
CA ASN A 276 -4.72 7.55 -2.51
C ASN A 276 -3.44 6.73 -2.28
N VAL A 277 -3.33 5.54 -2.87
CA VAL A 277 -2.14 4.68 -2.76
C VAL A 277 -0.88 5.38 -3.28
N GLY A 278 -0.93 5.97 -4.48
CA GLY A 278 0.21 6.66 -5.08
C GLY A 278 0.58 7.94 -4.33
N LEU A 279 -0.42 8.75 -3.95
CA LEU A 279 -0.21 9.99 -3.19
C LEU A 279 0.38 9.72 -1.80
N ILE A 280 -0.09 8.69 -1.10
CA ILE A 280 0.46 8.29 0.20
C ILE A 280 1.83 7.65 0.07
N ALA A 281 2.09 6.87 -0.98
CA ALA A 281 3.43 6.33 -1.24
C ALA A 281 4.46 7.46 -1.47
N ALA A 282 4.08 8.51 -2.21
CA ALA A 282 4.89 9.73 -2.33
C ALA A 282 5.18 10.33 -0.95
N TYR A 283 4.14 10.43 -0.11
CA TYR A 283 4.30 11.00 1.22
C TYR A 283 5.25 10.18 2.11
N HIS A 284 5.10 8.85 2.12
CA HIS A 284 6.01 7.96 2.86
C HIS A 284 7.45 8.04 2.34
N ALA A 285 7.65 8.21 1.03
CA ALA A 285 8.97 8.42 0.45
C ALA A 285 9.62 9.70 1.00
N LEU A 286 8.88 10.81 1.04
CA LEU A 286 9.37 12.07 1.59
C LEU A 286 9.71 11.96 3.08
N GLN A 287 8.89 11.25 3.87
CA GLN A 287 9.18 10.98 5.29
C GLN A 287 10.47 10.19 5.49
N ALA A 288 10.77 9.27 4.58
CA ALA A 288 12.01 8.48 4.56
C ALA A 288 13.22 9.24 3.96
N GLY A 289 13.06 10.50 3.56
CA GLY A 289 14.12 11.29 2.93
C GLY A 289 14.44 10.92 1.48
N ILE A 290 13.52 10.22 0.81
CA ILE A 290 13.65 9.81 -0.60
C ILE A 290 13.20 10.95 -1.51
N GLU A 291 13.94 11.20 -2.59
CA GLU A 291 13.57 12.21 -3.58
C GLU A 291 12.42 11.69 -4.45
N VAL A 292 11.28 12.39 -4.42
CA VAL A 292 10.14 12.11 -5.30
C VAL A 292 10.19 13.05 -6.50
N VAL A 293 10.62 12.50 -7.64
CA VAL A 293 10.82 13.23 -8.91
C VAL A 293 9.48 13.63 -9.53
N GLY A 294 8.41 12.87 -9.28
CA GLY A 294 7.08 13.26 -9.74
C GLY A 294 6.07 12.13 -9.73
N LEU A 295 4.85 12.48 -10.11
CA LEU A 295 3.73 11.56 -10.23
C LEU A 295 2.95 11.83 -11.52
N VAL A 296 2.52 10.78 -12.21
CA VAL A 296 1.58 10.87 -13.34
C VAL A 296 0.21 10.28 -13.00
N GLU A 297 -0.83 10.90 -13.54
CA GLU A 297 -2.21 10.41 -13.52
C GLU A 297 -2.77 10.47 -14.94
N ALA A 298 -3.34 9.37 -15.43
CA ALA A 298 -3.88 9.28 -16.77
C ALA A 298 -5.21 10.04 -16.92
N MET A 299 -5.96 10.19 -15.82
CA MET A 299 -7.17 11.00 -15.75
C MET A 299 -6.87 12.51 -15.76
N LYS A 300 -7.88 13.33 -16.10
CA LYS A 300 -7.79 14.80 -16.05
C LYS A 300 -7.50 15.34 -14.64
N GLU A 301 -7.92 14.58 -13.63
CA GLU A 301 -7.73 14.89 -12.21
C GLU A 301 -7.33 13.62 -11.44
N CYS A 302 -6.57 13.79 -10.36
CA CYS A 302 -6.21 12.70 -9.45
C CYS A 302 -7.45 12.13 -8.75
N GLY A 303 -7.55 10.80 -8.72
CA GLY A 303 -8.67 10.10 -8.07
C GLY A 303 -8.58 10.04 -6.54
N GLY A 304 -7.42 10.35 -5.96
CA GLY A 304 -7.25 10.42 -4.50
C GLY A 304 -7.87 11.67 -3.87
N TYR A 305 -7.94 11.72 -2.54
CA TYR A 305 -8.45 12.89 -1.82
C TYR A 305 -7.61 14.12 -2.12
N LYS A 306 -8.27 15.26 -2.39
CA LYS A 306 -7.62 16.53 -2.69
C LYS A 306 -6.62 16.93 -1.59
N VAL A 307 -6.93 16.69 -0.33
CA VAL A 307 -6.01 17.00 0.77
C VAL A 307 -4.71 16.18 0.72
N HIS A 308 -4.72 14.96 0.17
CA HIS A 308 -3.49 14.20 -0.10
C HIS A 308 -2.74 14.76 -1.30
N LEU A 309 -3.47 15.10 -2.37
CA LEU A 309 -2.89 15.72 -3.56
C LEU A 309 -2.17 17.02 -3.19
N ASP A 310 -2.90 17.92 -2.55
CA ASP A 310 -2.43 19.23 -2.11
C ASP A 310 -1.28 19.08 -1.11
N LYS A 311 -1.27 18.05 -0.24
CA LYS A 311 -0.13 17.76 0.64
C LYS A 311 1.16 17.52 -0.14
N ILE A 312 1.08 16.72 -1.21
CA ILE A 312 2.24 16.40 -2.05
C ILE A 312 2.70 17.63 -2.85
N LYS A 313 1.76 18.37 -3.44
CA LYS A 313 2.06 19.61 -4.18
C LYS A 313 2.68 20.69 -3.29
N ARG A 314 2.15 20.88 -2.07
CA ARG A 314 2.68 21.83 -1.09
C ARG A 314 4.12 21.53 -0.70
N LEU A 315 4.55 20.27 -0.78
CA LEU A 315 5.93 19.88 -0.53
C LEU A 315 6.84 20.06 -1.77
N GLY A 316 6.31 20.53 -2.89
CA GLY A 316 7.07 20.85 -4.12
C GLY A 316 7.12 19.72 -5.15
N VAL A 317 6.40 18.61 -4.95
CA VAL A 317 6.44 17.48 -5.90
C VAL A 317 5.54 17.75 -7.11
N PRO A 318 6.05 17.64 -8.35
CA PRO A 318 5.27 17.88 -9.55
C PRO A 318 4.30 16.73 -9.84
N ILE A 319 3.11 17.08 -10.33
CA ILE A 319 2.04 16.13 -10.67
C ILE A 319 1.53 16.41 -12.08
N PHE A 320 1.60 15.38 -12.92
CA PHE A 320 1.24 15.44 -14.33
C PHE A 320 -0.10 14.70 -14.56
N ASN A 321 -1.19 15.45 -14.63
CA ASN A 321 -2.51 14.90 -14.99
C ASN A 321 -2.64 14.72 -16.50
N SER A 322 -3.52 13.84 -16.96
CA SER A 322 -3.63 13.43 -18.36
C SER A 322 -2.30 12.94 -18.93
N HIS A 323 -1.48 12.25 -18.12
CA HIS A 323 -0.20 11.66 -18.55
C HIS A 323 -0.10 10.20 -18.12
N THR A 324 0.66 9.40 -18.86
CA THR A 324 0.98 8.02 -18.48
C THR A 324 2.45 7.71 -18.73
N ILE A 325 2.92 6.63 -18.13
CA ILE A 325 4.21 6.02 -18.45
C ILE A 325 4.17 5.41 -19.86
N LEU A 326 5.20 5.69 -20.67
CA LEU A 326 5.41 5.07 -21.98
C LEU A 326 6.39 3.91 -21.89
N ASN A 327 7.56 4.12 -21.29
CA ASN A 327 8.57 3.09 -21.09
C ASN A 327 9.41 3.34 -19.83
N ALA A 328 10.05 2.27 -19.39
CA ALA A 328 11.12 2.26 -18.42
C ALA A 328 12.38 1.71 -19.10
N GLU A 329 13.53 2.32 -18.84
CA GLU A 329 14.80 2.00 -19.49
C GLU A 329 15.89 1.78 -18.44
N GLY A 330 16.79 0.85 -18.75
CA GLY A 330 17.92 0.51 -17.91
C GLY A 330 18.51 -0.85 -18.31
N LYS A 331 19.73 -1.14 -17.86
CA LYS A 331 20.43 -2.39 -18.23
C LYS A 331 20.10 -3.52 -17.27
N ASP A 332 20.49 -3.36 -16.01
CA ASP A 332 20.28 -4.32 -14.93
C ASP A 332 19.27 -3.82 -13.89
N ASN A 333 19.08 -2.50 -13.82
CA ASN A 333 18.12 -1.82 -12.97
C ASN A 333 17.52 -0.64 -13.75
N LEU A 334 16.41 -0.10 -13.25
CA LEU A 334 15.81 1.13 -13.78
C LEU A 334 16.79 2.31 -13.67
N GLU A 335 16.97 3.05 -14.75
CA GLU A 335 17.81 4.25 -14.81
C GLU A 335 17.03 5.48 -15.29
N ARG A 336 16.01 5.26 -16.14
CA ARG A 336 15.23 6.33 -16.75
C ARG A 336 13.80 5.87 -17.05
N ILE A 337 12.87 6.81 -16.98
CA ILE A 337 11.50 6.64 -17.48
C ILE A 337 11.16 7.69 -18.53
N THR A 338 10.18 7.39 -19.37
CA THR A 338 9.54 8.40 -20.24
C THR A 338 8.03 8.38 -20.05
N ILE A 339 7.45 9.56 -19.86
CA ILE A 339 6.01 9.78 -19.78
C ILE A 339 5.52 10.55 -21.01
N ALA A 340 4.23 10.53 -21.30
CA ALA A 340 3.62 11.41 -22.29
C ALA A 340 2.19 11.76 -21.91
N ALA A 341 1.69 12.86 -22.48
CA ALA A 341 0.28 13.23 -22.35
C ALA A 341 -0.60 12.19 -23.06
N VAL A 342 -1.82 12.00 -22.58
CA VAL A 342 -2.82 11.09 -23.17
C VAL A 342 -4.08 11.85 -23.58
N ASN A 343 -4.70 11.39 -24.65
CA ASN A 343 -6.00 11.88 -25.09
C ASN A 343 -7.16 11.27 -24.29
N GLU A 344 -8.41 11.61 -24.61
CA GLU A 344 -9.60 11.10 -23.92
C GLU A 344 -9.82 9.58 -24.06
N LYS A 345 -9.13 8.94 -25.02
CA LYS A 345 -9.09 7.48 -25.19
C LYS A 345 -7.90 6.83 -24.49
N PHE A 346 -7.18 7.58 -23.65
CA PHE A 346 -5.95 7.18 -22.97
C PHE A 346 -4.81 6.75 -23.92
N GLN A 347 -4.79 7.28 -25.14
CA GLN A 347 -3.71 7.05 -26.09
C GLN A 347 -2.68 8.16 -25.95
N ALA A 348 -1.40 7.78 -25.93
CA ALA A 348 -0.28 8.72 -25.88
C ALA A 348 -0.31 9.69 -27.06
N ILE A 349 -0.03 10.97 -26.79
CA ILE A 349 0.04 12.04 -27.78
C ILE A 349 1.51 12.22 -28.18
N PRO A 350 1.91 11.90 -29.43
CA PRO A 350 3.28 12.09 -29.88
C PRO A 350 3.74 13.55 -29.79
N GLY A 351 4.99 13.79 -29.41
CA GLY A 351 5.57 15.12 -29.21
C GLY A 351 5.35 15.71 -27.81
N THR A 352 4.73 14.95 -26.89
CA THR A 352 4.52 15.36 -25.49
C THR A 352 5.39 14.59 -24.50
N GLU A 353 6.37 13.84 -25.02
CA GLU A 353 7.23 12.96 -24.24
C GLU A 353 8.15 13.75 -23.30
N LYS A 354 8.34 13.23 -22.08
CA LYS A 354 9.24 13.79 -21.06
C LYS A 354 9.99 12.65 -20.38
N SER A 355 11.32 12.75 -20.34
CA SER A 355 12.16 11.73 -19.69
C SER A 355 12.73 12.22 -18.35
N PHE A 356 12.82 11.30 -17.39
CA PHE A 356 13.34 11.55 -16.04
C PHE A 356 14.32 10.45 -15.60
N ASN A 357 15.47 10.84 -15.07
CA ASN A 357 16.43 9.91 -14.46
C ASN A 357 15.98 9.54 -13.03
N VAL A 358 15.71 8.25 -12.84
CA VAL A 358 15.09 7.68 -11.64
C VAL A 358 15.66 6.28 -11.41
N ASP A 359 15.74 5.85 -10.16
CA ASP A 359 16.13 4.47 -9.83
C ASP A 359 14.94 3.59 -9.51
N THR A 360 13.77 4.19 -9.26
CA THR A 360 12.56 3.47 -8.90
C THR A 360 11.32 4.08 -9.54
N LEU A 361 10.44 3.22 -10.06
CA LEU A 361 9.10 3.56 -10.52
C LEU A 361 8.08 2.73 -9.72
N LEU A 362 7.20 3.42 -8.98
CA LEU A 362 6.08 2.78 -8.30
C LEU A 362 4.87 2.69 -9.21
N VAL A 363 4.29 1.49 -9.31
CA VAL A 363 3.03 1.25 -9.99
C VAL A 363 1.88 1.24 -8.98
N ALA A 364 1.02 2.26 -9.02
CA ALA A 364 -0.07 2.48 -8.07
C ALA A 364 -1.42 2.72 -8.77
N VAL A 365 -1.76 1.85 -9.72
CA VAL A 365 -2.90 2.03 -10.65
C VAL A 365 -4.19 1.30 -10.25
N GLY A 366 -4.39 1.14 -8.94
CA GLY A 366 -5.56 0.48 -8.37
C GLY A 366 -5.27 -0.90 -7.81
N LEU A 367 -6.32 -1.54 -7.30
CA LEU A 367 -6.25 -2.77 -6.55
C LEU A 367 -7.27 -3.79 -7.07
N ALA A 368 -6.98 -5.08 -6.89
CA ALA A 368 -7.87 -6.20 -7.16
C ALA A 368 -8.04 -7.02 -5.87
N SER A 369 -9.28 -7.39 -5.55
CA SER A 369 -9.60 -8.21 -4.38
C SER A 369 -8.89 -9.55 -4.43
N VAL A 370 -8.37 -10.00 -3.28
CA VAL A 370 -7.83 -11.36 -3.11
C VAL A 370 -8.96 -12.20 -2.53
N ASN A 371 -9.77 -12.80 -3.40
CA ASN A 371 -11.00 -13.51 -3.02
C ASN A 371 -11.11 -14.91 -3.62
N GLU A 372 -10.00 -15.48 -4.11
CA GLU A 372 -9.98 -16.79 -4.74
C GLU A 372 -10.48 -17.90 -3.81
N LEU A 373 -10.11 -17.84 -2.53
CA LEU A 373 -10.57 -18.78 -1.51
C LEU A 373 -12.07 -18.62 -1.21
N LEU A 374 -12.60 -17.40 -1.26
CA LEU A 374 -14.03 -17.13 -1.07
C LEU A 374 -14.85 -17.74 -2.22
N LEU A 375 -14.41 -17.48 -3.47
CA LEU A 375 -15.05 -18.02 -4.66
C LEU A 375 -15.03 -19.55 -4.65
N LYS A 376 -13.92 -20.18 -4.23
CA LYS A 376 -13.85 -21.64 -4.09
C LYS A 376 -14.70 -22.19 -2.96
N ALA A 377 -14.79 -21.51 -1.83
CA ALA A 377 -15.70 -21.91 -0.77
C ALA A 377 -17.16 -21.95 -1.26
N TRP A 378 -17.60 -20.92 -1.99
CA TRP A 378 -18.95 -20.89 -2.58
C TRP A 378 -19.16 -21.98 -3.64
N GLU A 379 -18.17 -22.23 -4.51
CA GLU A 379 -18.23 -23.32 -5.50
C GLU A 379 -18.42 -24.69 -4.86
N TYR A 380 -17.80 -24.92 -3.70
CA TYR A 380 -17.88 -26.18 -2.95
C TYR A 380 -18.96 -26.21 -1.87
N GLY A 381 -19.82 -25.19 -1.80
CA GLY A 381 -20.92 -25.14 -0.82
C GLY A 381 -20.49 -24.94 0.63
N LEU A 382 -19.24 -24.55 0.88
CA LEU A 382 -18.80 -24.12 2.21
C LEU A 382 -19.39 -22.73 2.52
N LYS A 383 -20.03 -22.60 3.68
CA LYS A 383 -20.56 -21.31 4.14
C LYS A 383 -19.41 -20.33 4.34
N ALA A 384 -19.37 -19.29 3.51
CA ALA A 384 -18.28 -18.33 3.52
C ALA A 384 -18.75 -16.90 3.22
N TYR A 385 -18.05 -15.93 3.82
CA TYR A 385 -18.32 -14.51 3.70
C TYR A 385 -17.05 -13.73 3.35
N GLY A 386 -17.18 -12.66 2.57
CA GLY A 386 -16.11 -11.68 2.33
C GLY A 386 -16.22 -10.49 3.27
N ALA A 387 -15.08 -9.91 3.67
CA ALA A 387 -15.04 -8.63 4.36
C ALA A 387 -13.82 -7.78 3.98
N GLY A 388 -13.97 -6.46 4.08
CA GLY A 388 -12.94 -5.50 3.66
C GLY A 388 -12.62 -5.62 2.18
N ASP A 389 -11.34 -5.41 1.81
CA ASP A 389 -10.94 -5.37 0.40
C ASP A 389 -11.05 -6.73 -0.33
N ALA A 390 -11.20 -7.84 0.40
CA ALA A 390 -11.51 -9.13 -0.19
C ALA A 390 -12.93 -9.18 -0.79
N ASP A 391 -13.83 -8.34 -0.29
CA ASP A 391 -15.17 -8.15 -0.85
C ASP A 391 -15.19 -6.91 -1.77
N ILE A 392 -15.01 -5.74 -1.18
CA ILE A 392 -15.03 -4.45 -1.90
C ILE A 392 -13.85 -3.61 -1.43
N VAL A 393 -13.00 -3.23 -2.37
CA VAL A 393 -11.85 -2.35 -2.13
C VAL A 393 -12.33 -0.98 -1.65
N ALA A 394 -11.90 -0.56 -0.46
CA ALA A 394 -12.29 0.71 0.14
C ALA A 394 -11.20 1.25 1.09
N GLU A 395 -11.50 2.33 1.82
CA GLU A 395 -10.63 2.86 2.87
C GLU A 395 -10.64 1.94 4.11
N ALA A 396 -9.58 1.95 4.93
CA ALA A 396 -9.45 0.98 6.02
C ALA A 396 -10.56 1.12 7.10
N SER A 397 -11.09 2.33 7.31
CA SER A 397 -12.26 2.58 8.15
C SER A 397 -13.47 1.80 7.65
N ALA A 398 -13.77 1.86 6.35
CA ALA A 398 -14.83 1.07 5.72
C ALA A 398 -14.56 -0.44 5.86
N ALA A 399 -13.30 -0.87 5.76
CA ALA A 399 -12.92 -2.28 5.94
C ALA A 399 -13.18 -2.76 7.38
N MET A 400 -12.86 -1.96 8.40
CA MET A 400 -13.17 -2.30 9.80
C MET A 400 -14.66 -2.48 10.03
N PHE A 401 -15.49 -1.55 9.54
CA PHE A 401 -16.95 -1.65 9.66
C PHE A 401 -17.53 -2.81 8.87
N SER A 402 -17.06 -3.04 7.64
CA SER A 402 -17.43 -4.22 6.85
C SER A 402 -17.16 -5.49 7.66
N GLY A 403 -15.99 -5.60 8.30
CA GLY A 403 -15.69 -6.71 9.21
C GLY A 403 -16.69 -6.85 10.36
N LYS A 404 -17.00 -5.75 11.06
CA LYS A 404 -17.98 -5.75 12.17
C LYS A 404 -19.38 -6.19 11.72
N ILE A 405 -19.85 -5.68 10.59
CA ILE A 405 -21.18 -6.00 10.03
C ILE A 405 -21.24 -7.47 9.60
N THR A 406 -20.23 -7.94 8.85
CA THR A 406 -20.17 -9.33 8.40
C THR A 406 -20.09 -10.31 9.58
N ALA A 407 -19.32 -9.97 10.63
CA ALA A 407 -19.29 -10.75 11.87
C ALA A 407 -20.67 -10.94 12.50
N ARG A 408 -21.46 -9.86 12.60
CA ARG A 408 -22.81 -9.94 13.18
C ARG A 408 -23.78 -10.71 12.30
N HIS A 409 -23.65 -10.63 10.97
CA HIS A 409 -24.40 -11.51 10.07
C HIS A 409 -24.07 -12.99 10.28
N ILE A 410 -22.78 -13.33 10.42
CA ILE A 410 -22.35 -14.70 10.72
C ILE A 410 -22.97 -15.19 12.03
N LEU A 411 -22.91 -14.38 13.09
CA LEU A 411 -23.51 -14.70 14.38
C LEU A 411 -25.03 -14.92 14.30
N GLN A 412 -25.76 -14.08 13.55
CA GLN A 412 -27.20 -14.27 13.32
C GLN A 412 -27.50 -15.60 12.65
N GLU A 413 -26.74 -15.95 11.61
CA GLU A 413 -26.91 -17.22 10.90
C GLU A 413 -26.55 -18.44 11.78
N MET A 414 -25.61 -18.26 12.70
CA MET A 414 -25.30 -19.25 13.74
C MET A 414 -26.39 -19.34 14.84
N GLY A 415 -27.47 -18.58 14.73
CA GLY A 415 -28.62 -18.62 15.64
C GLY A 415 -28.49 -17.71 16.87
N MET A 416 -27.51 -16.81 16.89
CA MET A 416 -27.30 -15.90 18.02
C MET A 416 -28.14 -14.63 17.90
N SER A 417 -28.69 -14.16 19.02
CA SER A 417 -29.43 -12.89 19.06
C SER A 417 -28.45 -11.72 19.09
N VAL A 418 -28.16 -11.16 17.92
CA VAL A 418 -27.33 -9.96 17.76
C VAL A 418 -27.99 -8.98 16.80
N PHE A 419 -27.90 -7.69 17.14
CA PHE A 419 -28.43 -6.60 16.34
C PHE A 419 -27.34 -5.97 15.48
N ILE A 420 -27.65 -5.61 14.23
CA ILE A 420 -26.75 -4.87 13.34
C ILE A 420 -27.23 -3.42 13.30
N PRO A 421 -26.47 -2.46 13.86
CA PRO A 421 -26.86 -1.05 13.85
C PRO A 421 -27.03 -0.53 12.42
N GLU A 422 -28.16 0.12 12.15
CA GLU A 422 -28.44 0.68 10.82
C GLU A 422 -27.46 1.81 10.49
N GLU A 423 -26.99 2.53 11.51
CA GLU A 423 -25.98 3.57 11.42
C GLU A 423 -24.65 3.04 10.88
N TRP A 424 -24.32 1.76 11.13
CA TRP A 424 -23.09 1.16 10.60
C TRP A 424 -23.18 0.93 9.10
N LYS A 425 -24.36 0.57 8.58
CA LYS A 425 -24.55 0.40 7.13
C LYS A 425 -24.41 1.75 6.42
N SER A 426 -25.10 2.79 6.92
CA SER A 426 -25.00 4.14 6.36
C SER A 426 -23.57 4.69 6.46
N MET A 427 -22.86 4.36 7.54
CA MET A 427 -21.46 4.76 7.70
C MET A 427 -20.53 4.05 6.71
N VAL A 428 -20.71 2.77 6.44
CA VAL A 428 -19.94 2.06 5.39
C VAL A 428 -20.18 2.67 4.03
N GLU A 429 -21.43 2.96 3.67
CA GLU A 429 -21.76 3.66 2.42
C GLU A 429 -21.07 5.01 2.34
N THR A 430 -21.11 5.78 3.43
CA THR A 430 -20.45 7.08 3.54
C THR A 430 -18.93 6.99 3.40
N LEU A 431 -18.29 6.02 4.07
CA LEU A 431 -16.84 5.81 4.03
C LEU A 431 -16.35 5.22 2.70
N ARG A 432 -17.23 4.55 1.95
CA ARG A 432 -16.95 4.04 0.59
C ARG A 432 -17.12 5.11 -0.49
N ASN A 433 -17.74 6.25 -0.17
CA ASN A 433 -17.95 7.29 -1.16
C ASN A 433 -16.61 7.79 -1.73
N ARG A 434 -16.61 7.99 -3.04
CA ARG A 434 -15.54 8.71 -3.72
C ARG A 434 -15.45 10.14 -3.19
N PRO A 435 -14.28 10.80 -3.35
CA PRO A 435 -14.17 12.21 -3.00
C PRO A 435 -15.33 13.00 -3.59
N GLY A 436 -16.05 13.75 -2.76
CA GLY A 436 -17.26 14.46 -3.16
C GLY A 436 -16.95 15.83 -3.75
N LYS A 437 -17.93 16.73 -3.69
CA LYS A 437 -17.86 18.04 -4.33
C LYS A 437 -16.76 18.92 -3.72
N LEU A 438 -16.14 19.75 -4.56
CA LEU A 438 -15.29 20.85 -4.14
C LEU A 438 -16.13 22.10 -3.82
N HIS A 439 -15.87 22.66 -2.65
CA HIS A 439 -16.49 23.87 -2.16
C HIS A 439 -15.56 25.07 -2.28
N LYS A 440 -16.13 26.27 -2.27
CA LYS A 440 -15.32 27.49 -2.15
C LYS A 440 -14.75 27.58 -0.74
N LYS A 441 -13.51 28.07 -0.62
CA LYS A 441 -12.90 28.34 0.68
C LYS A 441 -13.80 29.34 1.44
N PRO A 442 -14.18 29.04 2.70
CA PRO A 442 -14.95 29.97 3.52
C PRO A 442 -14.21 31.29 3.75
N SER A 443 -14.96 32.35 4.06
CA SER A 443 -14.39 33.63 4.47
C SER A 443 -13.56 33.47 5.74
N LEU A 444 -12.43 34.19 5.81
CA LEU A 444 -11.53 34.14 6.95
C LEU A 444 -12.15 34.86 8.17
N PRO A 445 -11.88 34.39 9.39
CA PRO A 445 -12.36 35.03 10.61
C PRO A 445 -11.62 36.36 10.86
N GLN A 446 -12.30 37.32 11.51
CA GLN A 446 -11.72 38.64 11.84
C GLN A 446 -10.78 38.63 13.07
N GLN A 447 -10.48 37.48 13.66
CA GLN A 447 -9.64 37.37 14.85
C GLN A 447 -8.16 37.48 14.51
N LYS A 448 -7.32 37.85 15.49
CA LYS A 448 -5.85 37.86 15.31
C LYS A 448 -5.26 36.45 15.20
N VAL A 449 -5.91 35.47 15.81
CA VAL A 449 -5.44 34.09 15.88
C VAL A 449 -6.55 33.13 15.48
N TYR A 450 -6.29 32.24 14.54
CA TYR A 450 -7.30 31.28 14.05
C TYR A 450 -6.69 30.10 13.29
N PRO A 451 -7.39 28.96 13.25
CA PRO A 451 -7.04 27.88 12.33
C PRO A 451 -7.47 28.27 10.91
N ASN A 452 -6.53 28.25 9.97
CA ASN A 452 -6.81 28.41 8.56
C ASN A 452 -6.96 27.02 7.92
N ILE A 453 -8.18 26.70 7.50
CA ILE A 453 -8.56 25.36 7.02
C ILE A 453 -8.60 25.35 5.49
N PHE A 454 -7.86 24.43 4.89
CA PHE A 454 -7.75 24.23 3.44
C PHE A 454 -8.47 22.94 2.97
N CYS A 455 -9.20 22.27 3.87
CA CYS A 455 -10.02 21.10 3.54
C CYS A 455 -11.34 21.55 2.91
N ILE A 456 -11.38 21.62 1.58
CA ILE A 456 -12.54 22.13 0.81
C ILE A 456 -13.28 21.06 0.00
N GLN A 457 -12.87 19.80 0.12
CA GLN A 457 -13.52 18.66 -0.54
C GLN A 457 -14.39 17.91 0.47
N GLU A 458 -15.56 17.48 0.04
CA GLU A 458 -16.38 16.53 0.80
C GLU A 458 -15.64 15.20 0.93
N ILE A 459 -15.20 14.88 2.15
CA ILE A 459 -14.51 13.64 2.52
C ILE A 459 -15.04 13.18 3.88
N PRO A 460 -15.19 11.87 4.12
CA PRO A 460 -15.79 11.38 5.35
C PRO A 460 -14.79 11.49 6.51
N CYS A 461 -14.76 12.62 7.23
CA CYS A 461 -13.71 12.93 8.21
C CYS A 461 -14.15 13.97 9.26
N ASN A 462 -14.04 13.65 10.55
CA ASN A 462 -14.31 14.56 11.67
C ASN A 462 -13.19 14.77 12.75
N PRO A 463 -11.90 14.35 12.60
CA PRO A 463 -10.90 14.56 13.65
C PRO A 463 -10.73 16.01 14.13
N CYS A 464 -10.77 16.99 13.21
CA CYS A 464 -10.56 18.39 13.58
C CYS A 464 -11.72 19.00 14.36
N THR A 465 -12.94 18.49 14.18
CA THR A 465 -14.12 18.93 14.95
C THR A 465 -14.07 18.37 16.35
N ASP A 466 -13.78 17.07 16.48
CA ASP A 466 -13.82 16.35 17.75
C ASP A 466 -12.71 16.77 18.72
N VAL A 467 -11.58 17.25 18.19
CA VAL A 467 -10.43 17.62 19.01
C VAL A 467 -10.49 19.05 19.55
N CYS A 468 -11.37 19.91 19.01
CA CYS A 468 -11.39 21.32 19.32
C CYS A 468 -11.92 21.55 20.75
N PRO A 469 -11.10 22.02 21.71
CA PRO A 469 -11.57 22.19 23.10
C PRO A 469 -12.59 23.32 23.25
N MET A 470 -12.67 24.22 22.27
CA MET A 470 -13.64 25.30 22.22
C MET A 470 -14.91 24.93 21.45
N ASN A 471 -14.99 23.72 20.87
CA ASN A 471 -16.05 23.30 19.95
C ASN A 471 -16.29 24.29 18.79
N SER A 472 -15.26 25.06 18.42
CA SER A 472 -15.36 26.14 17.44
C SER A 472 -15.13 25.68 15.99
N ILE A 473 -14.92 24.38 15.78
CA ILE A 473 -14.83 23.76 14.45
C ILE A 473 -15.96 22.75 14.33
N SER A 474 -16.80 22.89 13.30
CA SER A 474 -17.87 21.93 12.98
C SER A 474 -17.96 21.71 11.47
N THR A 475 -18.51 20.57 11.06
CA THR A 475 -18.79 20.34 9.63
C THR A 475 -20.00 21.18 9.21
N GLN A 476 -19.98 21.68 7.96
CA GLN A 476 -20.97 22.62 7.43
C GLN A 476 -22.43 22.18 7.64
N ASP A 477 -22.71 20.89 7.53
CA ASP A 477 -24.03 20.28 7.62
C ASP A 477 -24.16 19.31 8.81
N LYS A 478 -23.15 19.28 9.70
CA LYS A 478 -23.03 18.32 10.82
C LYS A 478 -22.93 16.85 10.39
N THR A 479 -22.74 16.57 9.10
CA THR A 479 -22.47 15.22 8.61
C THR A 479 -20.96 14.95 8.59
N LEU A 480 -20.58 13.69 8.43
CA LEU A 480 -19.18 13.29 8.28
C LEU A 480 -18.58 13.79 6.94
N MET A 481 -19.41 14.09 5.94
CA MET A 481 -18.99 14.55 4.61
C MET A 481 -18.86 16.06 4.51
N GLY A 482 -19.50 16.81 5.41
CA GLY A 482 -19.46 18.27 5.38
C GLY A 482 -18.04 18.81 5.59
N ILE A 483 -17.69 19.86 4.83
CA ILE A 483 -16.39 20.52 5.00
C ILE A 483 -16.28 21.15 6.40
N PRO A 484 -15.11 21.11 7.04
CA PRO A 484 -14.90 21.74 8.35
C PRO A 484 -14.89 23.27 8.25
N LEU A 485 -15.67 23.92 9.11
CA LEU A 485 -15.80 25.38 9.24
C LEU A 485 -15.40 25.82 10.64
N PHE A 486 -14.74 26.98 10.73
CA PHE A 486 -14.40 27.63 12.00
C PHE A 486 -15.35 28.81 12.26
N HIS A 487 -15.89 28.91 13.49
CA HIS A 487 -16.98 29.86 13.80
C HIS A 487 -16.64 30.86 14.92
N GLU A 488 -16.11 30.37 16.03
CA GLU A 488 -15.99 31.13 17.27
C GLU A 488 -14.53 31.44 17.61
N LYS A 489 -14.08 31.10 18.82
CA LYS A 489 -12.81 31.54 19.41
C LYS A 489 -11.71 30.51 19.20
N CYS A 490 -10.52 30.96 18.78
CA CYS A 490 -9.32 30.14 18.81
C CYS A 490 -8.44 30.46 20.02
N ILE A 491 -7.90 29.44 20.66
CA ILE A 491 -6.92 29.56 21.77
C ILE A 491 -5.50 29.13 21.36
N ALA A 492 -5.23 28.98 20.06
CA ALA A 492 -3.92 28.56 19.54
C ALA A 492 -3.37 27.23 20.09
N CYS A 493 -4.22 26.31 20.57
CA CYS A 493 -3.74 25.04 21.13
C CYS A 493 -3.11 24.06 20.11
N GLY A 494 -3.24 24.32 18.80
CA GLY A 494 -2.63 23.50 17.75
C GLY A 494 -3.25 22.10 17.54
N ARG A 495 -4.25 21.68 18.32
CA ARG A 495 -4.80 20.31 18.25
C ARG A 495 -5.38 19.94 16.89
N CYS A 496 -6.08 20.87 16.23
CA CYS A 496 -6.64 20.64 14.88
C CYS A 496 -5.54 20.47 13.81
N VAL A 497 -4.45 21.24 13.91
CA VAL A 497 -3.24 21.09 13.08
C VAL A 497 -2.60 19.73 13.32
N SER A 498 -2.49 19.35 14.59
CA SER A 498 -1.88 18.10 15.03
C SER A 498 -2.65 16.87 14.56
N ILE A 499 -3.99 16.87 14.63
CA ILE A 499 -4.79 15.67 14.32
C ILE A 499 -5.05 15.45 12.84
N CYS A 500 -5.03 16.52 12.03
CA CYS A 500 -5.52 16.52 10.65
C CYS A 500 -4.85 15.44 9.77
N PRO A 501 -5.59 14.44 9.27
CA PRO A 501 -5.04 13.43 8.34
C PRO A 501 -4.48 14.03 7.04
N GLY A 502 -5.17 15.05 6.52
CA GLY A 502 -4.79 15.76 5.29
C GLY A 502 -3.66 16.77 5.46
N LEU A 503 -3.22 17.07 6.68
CA LEU A 503 -2.31 18.19 6.99
C LEU A 503 -2.81 19.51 6.39
N ALA A 504 -4.13 19.70 6.33
CA ALA A 504 -4.79 20.78 5.61
C ALA A 504 -5.18 21.95 6.52
N ILE A 505 -4.65 22.02 7.74
CA ILE A 505 -4.94 23.09 8.70
C ILE A 505 -3.63 23.71 9.12
N THR A 506 -3.55 25.04 9.03
CA THR A 506 -2.46 25.84 9.60
C THR A 506 -3.02 26.70 10.72
N LEU A 507 -2.19 27.13 11.66
CA LEU A 507 -2.59 28.10 12.69
C LEU A 507 -1.91 29.43 12.39
N VAL A 508 -2.72 30.46 12.15
CA VAL A 508 -2.24 31.81 11.84
C VAL A 508 -2.31 32.66 13.10
N ASP A 509 -1.23 33.35 13.42
CA ASP A 509 -1.14 34.35 14.49
C ASP A 509 -0.63 35.68 13.93
N LYS A 510 -1.57 36.58 13.63
CA LYS A 510 -1.31 37.97 13.22
C LYS A 510 -1.05 38.90 14.42
N GLY A 511 -1.17 38.40 15.65
CA GLY A 511 -0.79 39.11 16.86
C GLY A 511 0.69 38.93 17.24
N TYR A 512 1.41 38.07 16.52
CA TYR A 512 2.82 37.75 16.73
C TYR A 512 3.73 38.99 16.69
N ASP A 513 3.53 39.85 15.70
CA ASP A 513 4.31 41.07 15.49
C ASP A 513 3.51 42.30 15.97
N PRO A 514 3.97 43.03 17.01
CA PRO A 514 3.32 44.24 17.48
C PRO A 514 3.20 45.33 16.41
N GLU A 515 4.12 45.37 15.43
CA GLU A 515 4.10 46.34 14.32
C GLU A 515 3.20 45.90 13.17
N SER A 516 2.62 44.69 13.24
CA SER A 516 1.72 44.11 12.24
C SER A 516 2.33 44.05 10.83
N LYS A 517 3.65 43.85 10.70
CA LYS A 517 4.32 43.65 9.41
C LYS A 517 4.39 42.17 9.05
N THR A 518 4.55 41.31 10.06
CA THR A 518 4.67 39.87 9.89
C THR A 518 3.61 39.12 10.69
N ALA A 519 3.39 37.86 10.34
CA ALA A 519 2.56 36.94 11.09
C ALA A 519 3.31 35.62 11.26
N LEU A 520 2.96 34.89 12.33
CA LEU A 520 3.47 33.56 12.56
C LEU A 520 2.47 32.53 12.05
N VAL A 521 2.91 31.65 11.15
CA VAL A 521 2.11 30.53 10.65
C VAL A 521 2.70 29.23 11.17
N THR A 522 1.88 28.47 11.89
CA THR A 522 2.24 27.12 12.36
C THR A 522 1.72 26.08 11.37
N LEU A 523 2.66 25.36 10.76
CA LEU A 523 2.40 24.30 9.80
C LEU A 523 2.53 22.92 10.46
N PRO A 524 1.73 21.93 10.05
CA PRO A 524 1.96 20.55 10.45
C PRO A 524 3.24 20.02 9.77
N TRP A 525 4.12 19.39 10.54
CA TRP A 525 5.43 18.93 10.06
C TRP A 525 5.69 17.48 10.47
N GLU A 526 6.05 16.66 9.48
CA GLU A 526 6.39 15.25 9.68
C GLU A 526 7.59 14.85 8.79
N MET A 527 8.54 15.76 8.62
CA MET A 527 9.82 15.47 7.97
C MET A 527 10.96 15.50 8.99
N GLU A 528 12.08 14.90 8.64
CA GLU A 528 13.28 14.90 9.48
C GLU A 528 13.81 16.32 9.77
N ASP A 529 14.38 16.51 10.96
CA ASP A 529 14.87 17.81 11.44
C ASP A 529 16.06 18.37 10.64
N HIS A 530 16.71 17.56 9.82
CA HIS A 530 17.79 18.01 8.94
C HIS A 530 17.28 18.61 7.61
N VAL A 531 15.99 18.41 7.28
CA VAL A 531 15.38 18.92 6.04
C VAL A 531 15.24 20.43 6.09
N VAL A 532 14.89 20.97 7.27
CA VAL A 532 14.74 22.40 7.54
C VAL A 532 15.19 22.67 8.97
N LYS A 533 15.88 23.78 9.21
CA LYS A 533 16.36 24.20 10.54
C LYS A 533 15.84 25.59 10.93
N PRO A 534 15.72 25.89 12.24
CA PRO A 534 15.51 27.26 12.70
C PRO A 534 16.55 28.22 12.12
N GLY A 535 16.10 29.34 11.57
CA GLY A 535 16.91 30.32 10.86
C GLY A 535 16.89 30.18 9.33
N ASP A 536 16.49 29.03 8.79
CA ASP A 536 16.41 28.82 7.35
C ASP A 536 15.33 29.71 6.71
N THR A 537 15.57 30.10 5.46
CA THR A 537 14.55 30.73 4.60
C THR A 537 13.98 29.67 3.67
N VAL A 538 12.67 29.50 3.67
CA VAL A 538 11.95 28.49 2.88
C VAL A 538 10.96 29.15 1.92
N THR A 539 10.69 28.49 0.79
CA THR A 539 9.63 28.91 -0.13
C THR A 539 8.28 28.46 0.44
N THR A 540 7.41 29.44 0.72
CA THR A 540 6.05 29.17 1.18
C THR A 540 5.16 28.85 -0.02
N SER A 541 4.15 28.00 0.20
CA SER A 541 3.25 27.56 -0.86
C SER A 541 1.78 27.80 -0.52
N LYS A 542 0.99 28.08 -1.56
CA LYS A 542 -0.47 28.10 -1.51
C LYS A 542 -1.04 26.69 -1.37
N MET A 543 -2.36 26.59 -1.27
CA MET A 543 -3.10 25.33 -1.11
C MET A 543 -2.73 24.28 -2.16
N GLU A 544 -2.61 24.67 -3.44
CA GLU A 544 -2.32 23.75 -4.53
C GLU A 544 -0.83 23.69 -4.88
N GLY A 545 0.03 24.14 -3.95
CA GLY A 545 1.47 24.07 -4.07
C GLY A 545 2.11 25.16 -4.92
N GLU A 546 1.36 26.15 -5.40
CA GLU A 546 1.96 27.30 -6.09
C GLU A 546 2.87 28.08 -5.12
N GLU A 547 4.02 28.50 -5.60
CA GLU A 547 4.93 29.36 -4.83
C GLU A 547 4.21 30.67 -4.47
N LEU A 548 4.34 31.07 -3.21
CA LEU A 548 3.76 32.30 -2.68
C LEU A 548 4.84 33.35 -2.43
N GLY A 549 5.81 33.02 -1.59
CA GLY A 549 6.84 33.94 -1.13
C GLY A 549 7.94 33.24 -0.33
N LYS A 550 8.65 34.02 0.47
CA LYS A 550 9.70 33.50 1.37
C LYS A 550 9.24 33.62 2.82
N GLY A 551 9.42 32.55 3.57
CA GLY A 551 9.18 32.50 5.01
C GLY A 551 10.44 32.17 5.78
N LYS A 552 10.58 32.73 6.98
CA LYS A 552 11.70 32.44 7.89
C LYS A 552 11.28 31.41 8.92
N VAL A 553 12.03 30.34 9.04
CA VAL A 553 11.75 29.26 10.00
C VAL A 553 12.18 29.73 11.39
N ILE A 554 11.21 29.88 12.30
CA ILE A 554 11.45 30.36 13.65
C ILE A 554 11.77 29.20 14.59
N ALA A 555 11.00 28.11 14.51
CA ALA A 555 11.17 26.95 15.37
C ALA A 555 10.52 25.69 14.77
N ILE A 556 10.99 24.53 15.23
CA ILE A 556 10.31 23.25 15.08
C ILE A 556 9.99 22.77 16.50
N LYS A 557 8.71 22.50 16.78
CA LYS A 557 8.24 22.10 18.12
C LYS A 557 7.47 20.80 18.05
N ASP A 558 7.62 19.92 19.04
CA ASP A 558 6.78 18.73 19.14
C ASP A 558 5.34 19.13 19.52
N SER A 559 4.36 18.39 18.99
CA SER A 559 2.98 18.53 19.44
C SER A 559 2.83 17.93 20.83
N ALA A 560 2.33 18.72 21.78
CA ALA A 560 2.03 18.24 23.13
C ALA A 560 0.80 17.31 23.18
N TRP A 561 0.06 17.17 22.08
CA TRP A 561 -1.23 16.46 22.05
C TRP A 561 -1.21 15.18 21.22
N GLN A 562 -0.41 15.12 20.15
CA GLN A 562 -0.29 13.92 19.34
C GLN A 562 1.16 13.52 19.17
N ASP A 563 1.37 12.23 19.33
CA ASP A 563 2.67 11.60 19.15
C ASP A 563 3.18 11.73 17.70
N ARG A 564 4.48 12.01 17.56
CA ARG A 564 5.24 12.07 16.29
C ARG A 564 4.82 13.12 15.26
N ARG A 565 3.92 14.06 15.58
CA ARG A 565 3.68 15.24 14.71
C ARG A 565 4.33 16.47 15.31
N LYS A 566 5.10 17.19 14.49
CA LYS A 566 5.74 18.45 14.87
C LYS A 566 4.99 19.65 14.27
N PHE A 567 5.33 20.81 14.78
CA PHE A 567 4.90 22.12 14.34
C PHE A 567 6.10 22.87 13.77
N LEU A 568 6.02 23.23 12.49
CA LEU A 568 6.98 24.12 11.85
C LEU A 568 6.42 25.54 11.91
N LEU A 569 7.09 26.41 12.67
CA LEU A 569 6.69 27.79 12.87
C LEU A 569 7.45 28.66 11.86
N VAL A 570 6.71 29.32 10.97
CA VAL A 570 7.26 30.15 9.89
C VAL A 570 6.74 31.57 10.03
N GLU A 571 7.65 32.53 10.09
CA GLU A 571 7.36 33.96 10.01
C GLU A 571 7.24 34.36 8.55
N VAL A 572 6.14 35.05 8.21
CA VAL A 572 5.80 35.47 6.84
C VAL A 572 5.23 36.89 6.84
N PRO A 573 5.22 37.60 5.69
CA PRO A 573 4.50 38.86 5.56
C PRO A 573 3.02 38.72 5.94
N ILE A 574 2.47 39.69 6.64
CA ILE A 574 1.11 39.61 7.20
C ILE A 574 0.03 39.41 6.12
N GLU A 575 0.24 39.98 4.94
CA GLU A 575 -0.62 39.89 3.77
C GLU A 575 -0.61 38.49 3.12
N GLU A 576 0.45 37.72 3.32
CA GLU A 576 0.60 36.35 2.80
C GLU A 576 0.05 35.29 3.75
N ALA A 577 -0.04 35.60 5.06
CA ALA A 577 -0.31 34.66 6.14
C ALA A 577 -1.54 33.75 5.90
N ASP A 578 -2.57 34.29 5.25
CA ASP A 578 -3.83 33.59 4.96
C ASP A 578 -3.76 32.62 3.78
N LEU A 579 -2.74 32.76 2.95
CA LEU A 579 -2.51 31.95 1.77
C LEU A 579 -1.50 30.83 2.01
N VAL A 580 -0.67 30.95 3.05
CA VAL A 580 0.34 29.95 3.42
C VAL A 580 -0.33 28.66 3.89
N ALA A 581 -0.23 27.62 3.06
CA ALA A 581 -0.76 26.29 3.34
C ALA A 581 0.33 25.23 3.57
N GLY A 582 1.58 25.55 3.25
CA GLY A 582 2.74 24.65 3.36
C GLY A 582 4.04 25.32 2.91
N ILE A 583 5.09 24.50 2.72
CA ILE A 583 6.40 24.91 2.21
C ILE A 583 6.94 23.86 1.22
N HIS A 584 7.66 24.32 0.20
CA HIS A 584 8.42 23.41 -0.65
C HIS A 584 9.64 22.90 0.11
N ILE A 585 9.90 21.60 0.06
CA ILE A 585 11.04 21.03 0.78
C ILE A 585 12.34 21.23 -0.02
N PRO A 586 13.46 21.59 0.65
CA PRO A 586 14.74 21.79 -0.03
C PRO A 586 15.38 20.51 -0.58
N LEU A 587 14.84 19.32 -0.29
CA LEU A 587 15.36 18.03 -0.80
C LEU A 587 15.32 17.93 -2.32
N LEU A 588 14.43 18.70 -2.97
CA LEU A 588 14.34 18.85 -4.42
C LEU A 588 15.43 19.83 -4.91
N LYS A 589 16.71 19.50 -4.66
CA LYS A 589 17.88 20.39 -4.83
C LYS A 589 18.23 20.75 -6.29
N LYS A 590 17.51 20.20 -7.27
CA LYS A 590 17.65 20.53 -8.68
C LYS A 590 16.26 20.73 -9.24
N GLU A 591 16.07 21.74 -10.07
CA GLU A 591 14.92 21.79 -10.96
C GLU A 591 14.73 20.39 -11.54
N ILE A 592 13.55 19.81 -11.36
CA ILE A 592 13.20 18.54 -11.97
C ILE A 592 13.06 18.83 -13.46
N GLN A 593 14.19 18.85 -14.15
CA GLN A 593 14.27 19.12 -15.56
C GLN A 593 13.95 17.82 -16.28
N SER A 594 12.73 17.73 -16.81
CA SER A 594 12.43 16.77 -17.86
C SER A 594 13.39 17.02 -19.02
N GLN A 595 14.03 15.97 -19.51
CA GLN A 595 14.82 16.06 -20.73
C GLN A 595 13.92 15.90 -21.95
N GLU A 596 14.31 16.52 -23.07
CA GLU A 596 13.67 16.25 -24.36
C GLU A 596 13.83 14.76 -24.67
N ALA A 597 12.71 14.08 -24.77
CA ALA A 597 12.68 12.64 -24.89
C ALA A 597 12.68 12.25 -26.38
N PRO A 598 13.45 11.22 -26.78
CA PRO A 598 13.29 10.65 -28.11
C PRO A 598 11.88 10.10 -28.25
N ARG A 599 11.33 10.15 -29.46
CA ARG A 599 10.04 9.53 -29.75
C ARG A 599 10.10 8.04 -29.42
N VAL A 600 9.26 7.59 -28.48
CA VAL A 600 9.21 6.18 -28.06
C VAL A 600 8.20 5.45 -28.93
N GLU A 601 8.68 4.46 -29.70
CA GLU A 601 7.80 3.54 -30.43
C GLU A 601 7.41 2.38 -29.51
N LEU A 602 6.13 2.25 -29.20
CA LEU A 602 5.61 1.17 -28.35
C LEU A 602 5.46 -0.12 -29.15
N LYS A 603 6.42 -1.03 -29.01
CA LYS A 603 6.39 -2.35 -29.64
C LYS A 603 5.75 -3.37 -28.71
N GLU A 604 4.82 -4.18 -29.24
CA GLU A 604 4.09 -5.18 -28.43
C GLU A 604 5.00 -6.32 -27.94
N GLU A 605 6.11 -6.60 -28.64
CA GLU A 605 7.13 -7.58 -28.24
C GLU A 605 7.91 -7.15 -26.98
N ASP A 606 8.11 -5.85 -26.78
CA ASP A 606 8.88 -5.31 -25.65
C ASP A 606 8.05 -5.26 -24.36
N ILE A 607 6.75 -5.56 -24.44
CA ILE A 607 5.80 -5.47 -23.33
C ILE A 607 5.62 -6.85 -22.70
N ILE A 608 6.24 -7.10 -21.55
CA ILE A 608 6.08 -8.36 -20.81
C ILE A 608 4.78 -8.36 -20.01
N VAL A 609 3.91 -9.34 -20.31
CA VAL A 609 2.61 -9.55 -19.63
C VAL A 609 2.76 -10.58 -18.51
N CYS A 610 3.35 -11.74 -18.81
CA CYS A 610 3.63 -12.77 -17.79
C CYS A 610 5.10 -12.76 -17.41
N ARG A 611 5.40 -12.22 -16.23
CA ARG A 611 6.78 -12.09 -15.72
C ARG A 611 7.45 -13.42 -15.44
N CYS A 612 6.69 -14.39 -14.91
CA CYS A 612 7.22 -15.71 -14.53
C CYS A 612 7.54 -16.61 -15.72
N GLN A 613 6.99 -16.33 -16.90
CA GLN A 613 7.12 -17.18 -18.10
C GLN A 613 7.67 -16.40 -19.30
N ARG A 614 7.99 -15.10 -19.13
CA ARG A 614 8.39 -14.18 -20.19
C ARG A 614 7.50 -14.28 -21.43
N ILE A 615 6.22 -14.00 -21.22
CA ILE A 615 5.23 -13.90 -22.30
C ILE A 615 4.97 -12.43 -22.59
N SER A 616 5.19 -12.04 -23.84
CA SER A 616 4.99 -10.68 -24.33
C SER A 616 3.52 -10.41 -24.66
N LYS A 617 3.16 -9.15 -24.83
CA LYS A 617 1.84 -8.75 -25.35
C LYS A 617 1.64 -9.29 -26.76
N LYS A 618 2.68 -9.23 -27.60
CA LYS A 618 2.66 -9.75 -28.98
C LYS A 618 2.27 -11.23 -29.04
N ASP A 619 2.80 -12.07 -28.14
CA ASP A 619 2.47 -13.50 -28.09
C ASP A 619 0.97 -13.74 -27.90
N ILE A 620 0.34 -13.00 -26.99
CA ILE A 620 -1.11 -13.10 -26.72
C ILE A 620 -1.92 -12.53 -27.89
N VAL A 621 -1.48 -11.41 -28.47
CA VAL A 621 -2.14 -10.78 -29.63
C VAL A 621 -2.15 -11.71 -30.86
N ASN A 622 -1.07 -12.46 -31.08
CA ASN A 622 -0.99 -13.41 -32.18
C ASN A 622 -2.06 -14.51 -32.04
N LEU A 623 -2.19 -15.14 -30.87
CA LEU A 623 -3.23 -16.14 -30.62
C LEU A 623 -4.65 -15.58 -30.77
N ILE A 624 -4.88 -14.35 -30.31
CA ILE A 624 -6.17 -13.69 -30.50
C ILE A 624 -6.46 -13.49 -31.99
N SER A 625 -5.45 -13.12 -32.79
CA SER A 625 -5.57 -12.94 -34.23
C SER A 625 -5.87 -14.26 -34.96
N GLU A 626 -5.37 -15.39 -34.44
CA GLU A 626 -5.65 -16.75 -34.92
C GLU A 626 -7.04 -17.28 -34.52
N GLY A 627 -7.82 -16.51 -33.74
CA GLY A 627 -9.19 -16.86 -33.39
C GLY A 627 -9.39 -17.37 -31.96
N VAL A 628 -8.35 -17.40 -31.12
CA VAL A 628 -8.49 -17.81 -29.71
C VAL A 628 -9.37 -16.83 -28.94
N ARG A 629 -10.40 -17.34 -28.26
CA ARG A 629 -11.34 -16.59 -27.41
C ARG A 629 -11.41 -17.13 -25.97
N ASP A 630 -10.51 -18.01 -25.59
CA ASP A 630 -10.46 -18.65 -24.28
C ASP A 630 -9.11 -18.36 -23.60
N ILE A 631 -9.13 -17.79 -22.40
CA ILE A 631 -7.91 -17.53 -21.62
C ILE A 631 -7.20 -18.83 -21.22
N ASN A 632 -7.92 -19.94 -21.07
CA ASN A 632 -7.34 -21.24 -20.76
C ASN A 632 -6.58 -21.81 -21.97
N ALA A 633 -6.96 -21.46 -23.19
CA ALA A 633 -6.18 -21.79 -24.39
C ALA A 633 -4.89 -20.95 -24.44
N VAL A 634 -4.95 -19.64 -24.13
CA VAL A 634 -3.74 -18.81 -23.98
C VAL A 634 -2.79 -19.38 -22.92
N LYS A 635 -3.35 -19.85 -21.80
CA LYS A 635 -2.62 -20.54 -20.73
C LYS A 635 -1.96 -21.83 -21.22
N ALA A 636 -2.71 -22.71 -21.88
CA ALA A 636 -2.21 -24.00 -22.36
C ALA A 636 -1.13 -23.85 -23.44
N THR A 637 -1.28 -22.87 -24.34
CA THR A 637 -0.35 -22.69 -25.47
C THR A 637 0.90 -21.91 -25.09
N LEU A 638 0.78 -20.84 -24.30
CA LEU A 638 1.91 -19.95 -23.98
C LEU A 638 2.47 -20.18 -22.57
N GLY A 639 1.80 -20.90 -21.69
CA GLY A 639 2.14 -20.97 -20.27
C GLY A 639 1.76 -19.70 -19.48
N CYS A 640 1.12 -18.70 -20.10
CA CYS A 640 0.63 -17.53 -19.39
C CYS A 640 -0.31 -17.95 -18.24
N CYS A 641 -0.15 -17.37 -17.05
CA CYS A 641 -0.86 -17.79 -15.82
C CYS A 641 -0.50 -19.18 -15.27
N MET A 642 0.56 -19.84 -15.75
CA MET A 642 1.05 -21.14 -15.23
C MET A 642 2.31 -21.02 -14.35
N GLY A 643 2.90 -19.83 -14.25
CA GLY A 643 4.06 -19.63 -13.40
C GLY A 643 3.75 -19.75 -11.90
N PRO A 644 4.78 -19.74 -11.03
CA PRO A 644 4.66 -19.78 -9.56
C PRO A 644 3.70 -18.77 -8.91
N CYS A 645 3.34 -17.69 -9.62
CA CYS A 645 2.35 -16.73 -9.16
C CYS A 645 0.89 -17.22 -9.30
N GLY A 646 0.64 -18.27 -10.09
CA GLY A 646 -0.70 -18.78 -10.38
C GLY A 646 -1.58 -17.82 -11.19
N GLY A 647 -1.00 -16.91 -11.98
CA GLY A 647 -1.74 -15.97 -12.82
C GLY A 647 -2.11 -14.64 -12.17
N LYS A 648 -1.84 -14.46 -10.87
CA LYS A 648 -2.25 -13.27 -10.08
C LYS A 648 -1.81 -11.93 -10.64
N THR A 649 -0.73 -11.90 -11.42
CA THR A 649 -0.19 -10.67 -12.02
C THR A 649 -0.56 -10.50 -13.49
N CYS A 650 -0.86 -11.59 -14.22
CA CYS A 650 -0.99 -11.57 -15.68
C CYS A 650 -2.40 -11.90 -16.19
N GLU A 651 -3.29 -12.44 -15.36
CA GLU A 651 -4.66 -12.78 -15.74
C GLU A 651 -5.45 -11.52 -16.17
N GLU A 652 -5.53 -10.51 -15.30
CA GLU A 652 -6.26 -9.27 -15.60
C GLU A 652 -5.65 -8.52 -16.79
N LEU A 653 -4.33 -8.54 -16.91
CA LEU A 653 -3.61 -7.96 -18.04
C LEU A 653 -3.94 -8.69 -19.35
N SER A 654 -4.02 -10.01 -19.33
CA SER A 654 -4.41 -10.82 -20.49
C SER A 654 -5.84 -10.48 -20.91
N LEU A 655 -6.78 -10.40 -19.95
CA LEU A 655 -8.17 -9.99 -20.21
C LEU A 655 -8.27 -8.55 -20.74
N LYS A 656 -7.35 -7.65 -20.35
CA LYS A 656 -7.26 -6.30 -20.93
C LYS A 656 -6.88 -6.35 -22.40
N ILE A 657 -5.96 -7.23 -22.82
CA ILE A 657 -5.56 -7.38 -24.23
C ILE A 657 -6.74 -7.85 -25.09
N PHE A 658 -7.56 -8.79 -24.61
CA PHE A 658 -8.81 -9.18 -25.29
C PHE A 658 -9.73 -7.97 -25.54
N ARG A 659 -9.92 -7.13 -24.52
CA ARG A 659 -10.74 -5.90 -24.63
C ARG A 659 -10.15 -4.88 -25.61
N GLU A 660 -8.82 -4.70 -25.59
CA GLU A 660 -8.12 -3.81 -26.54
C GLU A 660 -8.28 -4.26 -28.00
N LYS A 661 -8.45 -5.57 -28.24
CA LYS A 661 -8.76 -6.13 -29.56
C LYS A 661 -10.27 -6.19 -29.85
N GLY A 662 -11.10 -5.52 -29.06
CA GLY A 662 -12.54 -5.40 -29.29
C GLY A 662 -13.36 -6.62 -28.90
N ILE A 663 -12.82 -7.54 -28.10
CA ILE A 663 -13.53 -8.75 -27.67
C ILE A 663 -14.24 -8.47 -26.35
N ASP A 664 -15.54 -8.72 -26.32
CA ASP A 664 -16.35 -8.61 -25.11
C ASP A 664 -15.88 -9.63 -24.06
N ALA A 665 -15.64 -9.17 -22.84
CA ALA A 665 -15.19 -10.01 -21.72
C ALA A 665 -16.16 -11.16 -21.41
N ARG A 666 -17.46 -11.01 -21.71
CA ARG A 666 -18.47 -12.07 -21.54
C ARG A 666 -18.27 -13.24 -22.50
N ASN A 667 -17.62 -13.00 -23.63
CA ASN A 667 -17.31 -14.01 -24.63
C ASN A 667 -15.95 -14.68 -24.37
N VAL A 668 -15.22 -14.27 -23.33
CA VAL A 668 -13.98 -14.89 -22.92
C VAL A 668 -14.27 -15.91 -21.82
N ALA A 669 -13.95 -17.17 -22.07
CA ALA A 669 -14.08 -18.21 -21.06
C ALA A 669 -13.21 -17.87 -19.82
N LYS A 670 -13.76 -18.14 -18.63
CA LYS A 670 -13.14 -17.73 -17.35
C LYS A 670 -11.92 -18.58 -17.01
N HIS A 671 -10.98 -17.98 -16.29
CA HIS A 671 -9.83 -18.68 -15.74
C HIS A 671 -10.28 -19.75 -14.73
N VAL A 672 -9.83 -20.99 -14.93
CA VAL A 672 -10.11 -22.07 -13.96
C VAL A 672 -9.13 -21.99 -12.79
N VAL A 673 -9.65 -21.53 -11.64
CA VAL A 673 -8.91 -21.52 -10.37
C VAL A 673 -8.82 -22.95 -9.83
N ARG A 674 -7.62 -23.38 -9.44
CA ARG A 674 -7.37 -24.68 -8.79
C ARG A 674 -7.45 -24.53 -7.26
N PRO A 675 -7.67 -25.62 -6.49
CA PRO A 675 -7.85 -25.54 -5.05
C PRO A 675 -6.70 -24.84 -4.32
N PHE A 676 -5.46 -25.15 -4.70
CA PHE A 676 -4.29 -24.48 -4.15
C PHE A 676 -4.06 -23.12 -4.83
N THR A 677 -4.20 -22.06 -4.04
CA THR A 677 -3.97 -20.67 -4.45
C THR A 677 -2.53 -20.21 -4.21
N GLN A 678 -1.73 -21.00 -3.49
CA GLN A 678 -0.32 -20.76 -3.20
C GLN A 678 0.47 -22.06 -3.25
N GLU A 679 1.79 -21.95 -3.43
CA GLU A 679 2.69 -23.09 -3.46
C GLU A 679 2.82 -23.73 -2.07
N VAL A 680 2.83 -25.05 -2.03
CA VAL A 680 3.05 -25.83 -0.81
C VAL A 680 4.22 -26.79 -1.08
N PRO A 681 5.29 -26.77 -0.27
CA PRO A 681 6.37 -27.74 -0.40
C PRO A 681 5.83 -29.16 -0.25
N LEU A 682 6.23 -30.09 -1.14
CA LEU A 682 5.73 -31.47 -1.11
C LEU A 682 5.95 -32.15 0.25
N LYS A 683 7.10 -31.89 0.89
CA LYS A 683 7.42 -32.39 2.23
C LYS A 683 6.39 -32.00 3.31
N ALA A 684 5.66 -30.90 3.14
CA ALA A 684 4.66 -30.47 4.11
C ALA A 684 3.48 -31.46 4.18
N PHE A 685 3.20 -32.19 3.09
CA PHE A 685 2.16 -33.23 3.04
C PHE A 685 2.55 -34.54 3.71
N LEU A 686 3.81 -34.69 4.15
CA LEU A 686 4.24 -35.86 4.92
C LEU A 686 3.68 -35.82 6.34
N GLY A 687 3.27 -34.66 6.86
CA GLY A 687 2.76 -34.52 8.22
C GLY A 687 3.85 -34.50 9.28
N LYS A 688 3.44 -34.35 10.54
CA LYS A 688 4.34 -34.42 11.69
C LYS A 688 4.43 -35.86 12.17
N GLU A 689 5.65 -36.32 12.46
CA GLU A 689 5.89 -37.61 13.12
C GLU A 689 5.16 -37.73 14.47
#